data_AF-A0A7X9LBW1-F1
#
_entry.id   AF-A0A7X9LBW1-F1
#
_cell.length_a   1.000
_cell.length_b   1.000
_cell.length_c   1.000
_cell.angle_alpha   90.00
_cell.angle_beta   90.00
_cell.angle_gamma   90.00
#
_symmetry.space_group_name_H-M   'P 1'
#
loop_
_entity.id
_entity.type
_entity.pdbx_description
1 polymer ?
#
loop_
_entity_poly.entity_id
_entity_poly.type
_entity_poly.pdbx_seq_one_letter_code
_entity_poly.pdbx_strand_id
1 'polypeptide(L)'
;MTQTSQAGDAARLLVVGAAAGMGRWLSDHLFADLPWRQVVLVDTADSSTLLEGAAEAYGATPVASGTLAQVAAQLEAPGFIVCVAVPDGAAREVLAQVDALLPADAPIIMVGSSFSWTMDVLASVPARTAVALHPLMDTGARSLDGQTVCATDVRGVATGWLAEAITSRGGIYTVLSPERHDRIMTHVLAMTHQALLGFVTAVADSGLDLGDELWAARTPLFEAMLGLAVSLLEENQELTLAHIQASVDGTDAAARLADAAASVRAAVAGDALPARIAETRDAFTGALFDTVRNTAAATLGAGQSKRATLARVRRLGALVGLHPTGRPDKLRVGRLVDLTPVHLVLEELLIGPPGGAALLHGPGVRNAKRLGRRGKAIRTRFGIGHVEVLSDAELEVALDSWLAHLRRDVRFLVPESVAGDGVASVVREQRGIGAAYLVSEAVRTGQRAVVIRAEIRADLDLDETIERLRRAVEVAYAWPHGVARPVRARGLALRYLGPPGTFSENAARQFAVGLAGAGEHDVRIEPADSFDEVLAATRDGGLGVLPITSSASGLVSRAVRALLGSDVELVAGGVVDVAVRFDAYAAQPVVLAELRGAPVFSHPQALAQCANFTTRWGLVPQPCASTTEALERLRAHDGPAIAIASSGAEADHPFVHVVEREIDDLSGSITRFLVVGAPGTFDEHRDGSDPTLRSIVLAPSVASIAGLVGRGAGFDELLTDGDGHCLWVSSQAVANLPDGVRGLGVVPWSPRTPVVRPTPG
;
A
#
# COMPACT_ATOMS: atom_id res chain seq x y z
N MET A 1 -6.77 -2.22 53.18
CA MET A 1 -7.83 -3.20 52.80
C MET A 1 -9.11 -2.41 52.57
N THR A 2 -9.26 -1.85 51.38
CA THR A 2 -10.46 -1.16 50.91
C THR A 2 -11.28 -2.19 50.15
N GLN A 3 -12.46 -2.54 50.67
CA GLN A 3 -13.40 -3.42 49.98
C GLN A 3 -13.83 -2.75 48.67
N THR A 4 -13.31 -3.28 47.56
CA THR A 4 -13.88 -3.15 46.23
C THR A 4 -15.21 -3.90 46.21
N SER A 5 -16.32 -3.22 46.49
CA SER A 5 -17.60 -3.67 45.96
C SER A 5 -17.55 -3.46 44.45
N GLN A 6 -17.20 -4.52 43.72
CA GLN A 6 -17.53 -4.62 42.30
C GLN A 6 -19.01 -4.27 42.12
N ALA A 7 -19.42 -3.83 40.94
CA ALA A 7 -20.83 -3.74 40.55
C ALA A 7 -21.63 -5.07 40.70
N GLY A 8 -21.03 -6.13 41.27
CA GLY A 8 -21.61 -7.44 41.48
C GLY A 8 -22.82 -7.53 42.41
N ASP A 9 -23.13 -6.50 43.21
CA ASP A 9 -24.38 -6.47 44.01
C ASP A 9 -25.51 -5.61 43.38
N ALA A 10 -25.18 -4.60 42.57
CA ALA A 10 -26.16 -3.77 41.86
C ALA A 10 -26.38 -4.31 40.45
N ALA A 11 -27.39 -5.15 40.33
CA ALA A 11 -27.65 -5.90 39.11
C ALA A 11 -28.57 -5.19 38.10
N ARG A 12 -29.06 -3.98 38.39
CA ARG A 12 -30.04 -3.29 37.53
C ARG A 12 -29.70 -1.80 37.34
N LEU A 13 -30.04 -1.27 36.18
CA LEU A 13 -29.85 0.14 35.83
C LEU A 13 -31.19 0.80 35.51
N LEU A 14 -31.40 2.00 36.04
CA LEU A 14 -32.44 2.92 35.61
C LEU A 14 -31.77 4.17 35.01
N VAL A 15 -32.11 4.53 33.78
CA VAL A 15 -31.70 5.80 33.16
C VAL A 15 -32.94 6.64 32.91
N VAL A 16 -33.01 7.81 33.52
CA VAL A 16 -34.09 8.79 33.32
C VAL A 16 -33.58 9.95 32.47
N GLY A 17 -34.29 10.27 31.39
CA GLY A 17 -33.79 11.12 30.29
C GLY A 17 -33.02 10.31 29.24
N ALA A 18 -33.44 9.07 28.98
CA ALA A 18 -32.70 8.11 28.16
C ALA A 18 -32.89 8.27 26.64
N ALA A 19 -33.85 9.07 26.19
CA ALA A 19 -34.20 9.14 24.77
C ALA A 19 -33.21 9.96 23.94
N ALA A 20 -32.65 11.04 24.53
CA ALA A 20 -31.76 11.97 23.86
C ALA A 20 -30.73 12.57 24.84
N GLY A 21 -29.86 13.45 24.33
CA GLY A 21 -28.94 14.21 25.18
C GLY A 21 -27.92 13.34 25.91
N MET A 22 -27.49 13.81 27.08
CA MET A 22 -26.48 13.12 27.89
C MET A 22 -26.96 11.82 28.53
N GLY A 23 -28.25 11.68 28.83
CA GLY A 23 -28.79 10.43 29.35
C GLY A 23 -28.70 9.31 28.31
N ARG A 24 -29.09 9.60 27.06
CA ARG A 24 -28.87 8.70 25.92
C ARG A 24 -27.39 8.41 25.69
N TRP A 25 -26.55 9.43 25.70
CA TRP A 25 -25.12 9.28 25.45
C TRP A 25 -24.44 8.37 26.50
N LEU A 26 -24.71 8.59 27.79
CA LEU A 26 -24.17 7.75 28.87
C LEU A 26 -24.72 6.32 28.79
N SER A 27 -25.98 6.16 28.42
CA SER A 27 -26.58 4.85 28.16
C SER A 27 -25.77 4.08 27.12
N ASP A 28 -25.51 4.69 25.96
CA ASP A 28 -24.87 4.01 24.83
C ASP A 28 -23.36 3.81 25.03
N HIS A 29 -22.67 4.76 25.65
CA HIS A 29 -21.19 4.78 25.67
C HIS A 29 -20.54 4.46 27.01
N LEU A 30 -21.29 4.54 28.12
CA LEU A 30 -20.79 4.16 29.45
C LEU A 30 -21.47 2.89 29.95
N PHE A 31 -22.79 2.83 29.86
CA PHE A 31 -23.57 1.79 30.54
C PHE A 31 -23.84 0.54 29.71
N ALA A 32 -23.98 0.63 28.38
CA ALA A 32 -24.36 -0.49 27.51
C ALA A 32 -23.56 -1.77 27.72
N ASP A 33 -22.23 -1.65 27.82
CA ASP A 33 -21.32 -2.79 27.94
C ASP A 33 -21.07 -3.26 29.38
N LEU A 34 -21.83 -2.75 30.35
CA LEU A 34 -21.75 -3.22 31.73
C LEU A 34 -22.70 -4.41 31.95
N PRO A 35 -22.35 -5.36 32.84
CA PRO A 35 -23.06 -6.63 33.00
C PRO A 35 -24.37 -6.49 33.80
N TRP A 36 -25.34 -5.76 33.27
CA TRP A 36 -26.66 -5.58 33.88
C TRP A 36 -27.52 -6.85 33.76
N ARG A 37 -28.31 -7.17 34.79
CA ARG A 37 -29.40 -8.17 34.69
C ARG A 37 -30.66 -7.60 34.06
N GLN A 38 -30.86 -6.29 34.21
CA GLN A 38 -32.01 -5.58 33.66
C GLN A 38 -31.70 -4.10 33.54
N VAL A 39 -32.19 -3.48 32.47
CA VAL A 39 -32.11 -2.04 32.25
C VAL A 39 -33.52 -1.47 32.10
N VAL A 40 -33.76 -0.32 32.69
CA VAL A 40 -35.00 0.44 32.56
C VAL A 40 -34.67 1.81 31.99
N LEU A 41 -35.18 2.12 30.80
CA LEU A 41 -34.94 3.38 30.10
C LEU A 41 -36.20 4.23 30.14
N VAL A 42 -36.09 5.43 30.71
CA VAL A 42 -37.23 6.29 30.99
C VAL A 42 -37.07 7.64 30.33
N ASP A 43 -38.16 8.09 29.70
CA ASP A 43 -38.29 9.44 29.17
C ASP A 43 -39.77 9.86 29.17
N THR A 44 -40.06 11.04 28.61
CA THR A 44 -41.42 11.54 28.41
C THR A 44 -42.20 10.69 27.39
N ALA A 45 -43.54 10.80 27.42
CA ALA A 45 -44.40 10.05 26.49
C ALA A 45 -44.12 10.38 25.01
N ASP A 46 -43.78 11.64 24.73
CA ASP A 46 -43.48 12.15 23.39
C ASP A 46 -42.19 11.56 22.81
N SER A 47 -41.27 11.13 23.67
CA SER A 47 -39.98 10.53 23.31
C SER A 47 -40.02 9.00 23.18
N SER A 48 -41.19 8.36 23.28
CA SER A 48 -41.32 6.89 23.35
C SER A 48 -40.67 6.14 22.18
N THR A 49 -40.75 6.67 20.95
CA THR A 49 -40.13 6.05 19.76
C THR A 49 -38.61 6.08 19.78
N LEU A 50 -38.00 7.08 20.43
CA LEU A 50 -36.55 7.22 20.54
C LEU A 50 -35.95 6.23 21.55
N LEU A 51 -36.75 5.77 22.52
CA LEU A 51 -36.33 4.77 23.51
C LEU A 51 -36.10 3.38 22.90
N GLU A 52 -36.80 3.04 21.82
CA GLU A 52 -36.59 1.76 21.12
C GLU A 52 -35.15 1.65 20.60
N GLY A 53 -34.67 2.71 19.93
CA GLY A 53 -33.29 2.77 19.45
C GLY A 53 -32.23 2.86 20.56
N ALA A 54 -32.60 3.27 21.78
CA ALA A 54 -31.69 3.24 22.94
C ALA A 54 -31.59 1.84 23.55
N ALA A 55 -32.66 1.04 23.48
CA ALA A 55 -32.67 -0.33 23.97
C ALA A 55 -31.74 -1.25 23.16
N GLU A 56 -31.59 -1.00 21.86
CA GLU A 56 -30.70 -1.78 20.97
C GLU A 56 -29.24 -1.82 21.45
N ALA A 57 -28.78 -0.77 22.14
CA ALA A 57 -27.41 -0.67 22.65
C ALA A 57 -27.05 -1.78 23.65
N TYR A 58 -28.04 -2.33 24.37
CA TYR A 58 -27.81 -3.30 25.45
C TYR A 58 -27.83 -4.78 25.01
N GLY A 59 -27.93 -5.04 23.71
CA GLY A 59 -27.79 -6.37 23.12
C GLY A 59 -28.76 -7.40 23.71
N ALA A 60 -28.23 -8.39 24.45
CA ALA A 60 -29.00 -9.48 25.04
C ALA A 60 -29.61 -9.15 26.42
N THR A 61 -29.29 -7.99 26.99
CA THR A 61 -29.79 -7.59 28.31
C THR A 61 -31.29 -7.27 28.24
N PRO A 62 -32.12 -7.76 29.17
CA PRO A 62 -33.54 -7.38 29.21
C PRO A 62 -33.70 -5.87 29.45
N VAL A 63 -34.36 -5.18 28.52
CA VAL A 63 -34.67 -3.75 28.61
C VAL A 63 -36.18 -3.55 28.73
N ALA A 64 -36.59 -2.74 29.71
CA ALA A 64 -37.93 -2.15 29.76
C ALA A 64 -37.82 -0.65 29.46
N SER A 65 -38.78 -0.08 28.74
CA SER A 65 -38.78 1.35 28.43
C SER A 65 -40.17 1.97 28.49
N GLY A 66 -40.22 3.28 28.76
CA GLY A 66 -41.47 4.05 28.81
C GLY A 66 -41.38 5.26 29.74
N THR A 67 -42.53 5.78 30.16
CA THR A 67 -42.62 6.78 31.23
C THR A 67 -42.43 6.14 32.61
N LEU A 68 -42.06 6.94 33.63
CA LEU A 68 -41.90 6.45 35.02
C LEU A 68 -43.14 5.67 35.50
N ALA A 69 -44.35 6.17 35.18
CA ALA A 69 -45.59 5.51 35.55
C ALA A 69 -45.78 4.14 34.87
N GLN A 70 -45.36 4.00 33.61
CA GLN A 70 -45.49 2.75 32.84
C GLN A 70 -44.51 1.67 33.30
N VAL A 71 -43.34 2.07 33.80
CA VAL A 71 -42.29 1.13 34.25
C VAL A 71 -42.26 0.92 35.77
N ALA A 72 -43.21 1.49 36.51
CA ALA A 72 -43.22 1.48 37.97
C ALA A 72 -43.11 0.06 38.57
N ALA A 73 -43.79 -0.92 37.99
CA ALA A 73 -43.76 -2.31 38.45
C ALA A 73 -42.36 -2.94 38.34
N GLN A 74 -41.57 -2.54 37.34
CA GLN A 74 -40.19 -3.02 37.13
C GLN A 74 -39.23 -2.43 38.17
N LEU A 75 -39.55 -1.26 38.72
CA LEU A 75 -38.73 -0.54 39.70
C LEU A 75 -38.89 -1.08 41.14
N GLU A 76 -39.86 -1.94 41.41
CA GLU A 76 -40.03 -2.58 42.73
C GLU A 76 -38.88 -3.54 43.09
N ALA A 77 -38.13 -4.02 42.09
CA ALA A 77 -37.01 -4.93 42.30
C ALA A 77 -35.80 -4.23 42.96
N PRO A 78 -35.08 -4.87 43.90
CA PRO A 78 -33.90 -4.24 44.53
C PRO A 78 -32.68 -4.22 43.60
N GLY A 79 -31.65 -3.47 44.00
CA GLY A 79 -30.34 -3.45 43.34
C GLY A 79 -30.24 -2.58 42.10
N PHE A 80 -31.01 -1.49 42.04
CA PHE A 80 -30.89 -0.47 41.00
C PHE A 80 -29.77 0.52 41.28
N ILE A 81 -29.04 0.88 40.24
CA ILE A 81 -28.31 2.15 40.12
C ILE A 81 -29.17 3.09 39.27
N VAL A 82 -29.30 4.34 39.69
CA VAL A 82 -30.14 5.33 39.00
C VAL A 82 -29.29 6.42 38.39
N CYS A 83 -29.38 6.62 37.08
CA CYS A 83 -28.86 7.78 36.38
C CYS A 83 -30.02 8.73 36.06
N VAL A 84 -29.94 9.97 36.53
CA VAL A 84 -30.92 11.03 36.24
C VAL A 84 -30.23 12.09 35.40
N ALA A 85 -30.64 12.20 34.13
CA ALA A 85 -30.09 13.13 33.15
C ALA A 85 -31.25 13.85 32.43
N VAL A 86 -31.95 14.71 33.17
CA VAL A 86 -33.14 15.43 32.71
C VAL A 86 -32.90 16.94 32.74
N PRO A 87 -33.68 17.75 32.00
CA PRO A 87 -33.60 19.20 32.11
C PRO A 87 -33.86 19.69 33.54
N ASP A 88 -33.16 20.75 33.93
CA ASP A 88 -33.18 21.29 35.30
C ASP A 88 -34.56 21.62 35.84
N GLY A 89 -35.45 22.14 34.98
CA GLY A 89 -36.82 22.46 35.35
C GLY A 89 -37.64 21.24 35.79
N ALA A 90 -37.27 20.03 35.34
CA ALA A 90 -37.92 18.78 35.70
C ALA A 90 -37.18 18.01 36.80
N ALA A 91 -35.92 18.34 37.09
CA ALA A 91 -35.05 17.51 37.93
C ALA A 91 -35.59 17.22 39.33
N ARG A 92 -36.11 18.24 40.05
CA ARG A 92 -36.66 18.05 41.40
C ARG A 92 -37.90 17.17 41.41
N GLU A 93 -38.79 17.37 40.44
CA GLU A 93 -40.02 16.58 40.31
C GLU A 93 -39.70 15.13 39.98
N VAL A 94 -38.85 14.91 38.97
CA VAL A 94 -38.38 13.57 38.57
C VAL A 94 -37.69 12.87 39.73
N LEU A 95 -36.82 13.57 40.47
CA LEU A 95 -36.10 12.98 41.60
C LEU A 95 -37.06 12.58 42.73
N ALA A 96 -38.10 13.37 43.00
CA ALA A 96 -39.14 13.00 43.97
C ALA A 96 -39.96 11.79 43.52
N GLN A 97 -40.28 11.67 42.23
CA GLN A 97 -40.97 10.51 41.68
C GLN A 97 -40.09 9.25 41.76
N VAL A 98 -38.82 9.37 41.39
CA VAL A 98 -37.82 8.28 41.50
C VAL A 98 -37.66 7.83 42.96
N ASP A 99 -37.59 8.78 43.90
CA ASP A 99 -37.44 8.48 45.33
C ASP A 99 -38.64 7.68 45.89
N ALA A 100 -39.84 7.99 45.42
CA ALA A 100 -41.07 7.32 45.83
C ALA A 100 -41.20 5.88 45.25
N LEU A 101 -40.55 5.61 44.12
CA LEU A 101 -40.68 4.33 43.39
C LEU A 101 -39.59 3.31 43.73
N LEU A 102 -38.42 3.76 44.19
CA LEU A 102 -37.26 2.90 44.39
C LEU A 102 -36.89 2.70 45.86
N PRO A 103 -36.33 1.53 46.22
CA PRO A 103 -35.69 1.32 47.52
C PRO A 103 -34.65 2.42 47.86
N ALA A 104 -34.58 2.83 49.13
CA ALA A 104 -33.76 3.95 49.60
C ALA A 104 -32.24 3.71 49.50
N ASP A 105 -31.82 2.45 49.32
CA ASP A 105 -30.42 2.05 49.15
C ASP A 105 -29.91 2.19 47.71
N ALA A 106 -30.80 2.39 46.73
CA ALA A 106 -30.41 2.59 45.33
C ALA A 106 -29.63 3.91 45.14
N PRO A 107 -28.34 3.87 44.73
CA PRO A 107 -27.52 5.06 44.54
C PRO A 107 -27.98 5.88 43.32
N ILE A 108 -27.84 7.19 43.42
CA ILE A 108 -28.20 8.15 42.37
C ILE A 108 -26.95 8.81 41.78
N ILE A 109 -26.85 8.75 40.46
CA ILE A 109 -25.94 9.53 39.62
C ILE A 109 -26.80 10.63 39.01
N MET A 110 -26.57 11.88 39.40
CA MET A 110 -27.30 13.01 38.82
C MET A 110 -26.39 13.78 37.88
N VAL A 111 -26.81 13.91 36.63
CA VAL A 111 -26.05 14.62 35.60
C VAL A 111 -26.46 16.08 35.59
N GLY A 112 -25.50 17.00 35.65
CA GLY A 112 -25.77 18.44 35.61
C GLY A 112 -24.53 19.28 35.32
N SER A 113 -24.74 20.49 34.81
CA SER A 113 -23.68 21.44 34.45
C SER A 113 -23.17 22.29 35.62
N SER A 114 -23.93 22.38 36.71
CA SER A 114 -23.51 23.00 37.98
C SER A 114 -23.60 21.97 39.10
N PHE A 115 -22.50 21.77 39.83
CA PHE A 115 -22.48 20.89 40.98
C PHE A 115 -23.16 21.51 42.19
N SER A 116 -23.06 22.82 42.42
CA SER A 116 -23.74 23.44 43.57
C SER A 116 -25.25 23.32 43.44
N TRP A 117 -25.78 23.60 42.25
CA TRP A 117 -27.20 23.41 41.95
C TRP A 117 -27.59 21.93 42.01
N THR A 118 -26.81 21.04 41.41
CA THR A 118 -27.11 19.59 41.42
C THR A 118 -27.15 19.03 42.83
N MET A 119 -26.20 19.44 43.69
CA MET A 119 -26.17 19.01 45.09
C MET A 119 -27.36 19.56 45.90
N ASP A 120 -27.84 20.76 45.59
CA ASP A 120 -29.06 21.33 46.18
C ASP A 120 -30.34 20.60 45.72
N VAL A 121 -30.36 20.07 44.49
CA VAL A 121 -31.43 19.16 44.05
C VAL A 121 -31.35 17.84 44.81
N LEU A 122 -30.15 17.25 44.89
CA LEU A 122 -29.91 16.00 45.63
C LEU A 122 -30.17 16.13 47.13
N ALA A 123 -30.17 17.33 47.71
CA ALA A 123 -30.54 17.58 49.10
C ALA A 123 -32.00 17.22 49.42
N SER A 124 -32.87 17.13 48.40
CA SER A 124 -34.26 16.67 48.56
C SER A 124 -34.38 15.17 48.89
N VAL A 125 -33.33 14.38 48.66
CA VAL A 125 -33.28 12.93 48.92
C VAL A 125 -32.10 12.57 49.85
N PRO A 126 -32.02 13.13 51.07
CA PRO A 126 -30.81 13.12 51.89
C PRO A 126 -30.38 11.73 52.38
N ALA A 127 -31.31 10.76 52.40
CA ALA A 127 -31.04 9.38 52.83
C ALA A 127 -30.30 8.53 51.78
N ARG A 128 -30.23 8.99 50.53
CA ARG A 128 -29.63 8.23 49.42
C ARG A 128 -28.15 8.51 49.24
N THR A 129 -27.42 7.47 48.84
CA THR A 129 -26.09 7.65 48.25
C THR A 129 -26.23 8.39 46.94
N ALA A 130 -25.49 9.47 46.74
CA ALA A 130 -25.58 10.26 45.53
C ALA A 130 -24.24 10.83 45.08
N VAL A 131 -24.08 10.99 43.77
CA VAL A 131 -22.95 11.66 43.13
C VAL A 131 -23.48 12.59 42.03
N ALA A 132 -22.96 13.82 41.99
CA ALA A 132 -23.17 14.70 40.85
C ALA A 132 -22.10 14.41 39.80
N LEU A 133 -22.51 14.30 38.54
CA LEU A 133 -21.65 13.95 37.41
C LEU A 133 -21.79 15.02 36.31
N HIS A 134 -20.67 15.43 35.74
CA HIS A 134 -20.64 16.37 34.62
C HIS A 134 -19.67 15.87 33.55
N PRO A 135 -20.17 15.20 32.50
CA PRO A 135 -19.42 14.93 31.28
C PRO A 135 -18.96 16.26 30.64
N LEU A 136 -17.64 16.50 30.55
CA LEU A 136 -17.08 17.72 29.94
C LEU A 136 -16.90 17.56 28.43
N MET A 137 -17.97 17.10 27.77
CA MET A 137 -18.01 16.79 26.33
C MET A 137 -19.42 17.05 25.79
N ASP A 138 -19.53 17.21 24.48
CA ASP A 138 -20.83 17.27 23.80
C ASP A 138 -21.36 15.86 23.46
N THR A 139 -22.63 15.76 23.06
CA THR A 139 -23.25 14.48 22.67
C THR A 139 -22.78 13.95 21.31
N GLY A 140 -21.91 14.68 20.60
CA GLY A 140 -21.29 14.27 19.34
C GLY A 140 -20.04 13.41 19.53
N ALA A 141 -19.48 13.34 20.74
CA ALA A 141 -18.41 12.43 21.09
C ALA A 141 -18.81 10.97 20.80
N ARG A 142 -17.93 10.19 20.15
CA ARG A 142 -18.24 8.81 19.73
C ARG A 142 -17.85 7.74 20.75
N SER A 143 -17.01 8.10 21.73
CA SER A 143 -16.57 7.23 22.82
C SER A 143 -16.08 8.06 24.01
N LEU A 144 -15.79 7.39 25.13
CA LEU A 144 -15.17 7.99 26.32
C LEU A 144 -13.66 8.21 26.19
N ASP A 145 -13.01 7.72 25.13
CA ASP A 145 -11.55 7.77 24.99
C ASP A 145 -11.03 9.21 25.00
N GLY A 146 -10.21 9.53 26.01
CA GLY A 146 -9.64 10.86 26.21
C GLY A 146 -10.63 11.92 26.69
N GLN A 147 -11.89 11.58 26.92
CA GLN A 147 -12.90 12.51 27.41
C GLN A 147 -12.86 12.64 28.93
N THR A 148 -13.10 13.85 29.44
CA THR A 148 -13.12 14.09 30.88
C THR A 148 -14.53 14.05 31.43
N VAL A 149 -14.72 13.33 32.54
CA VAL A 149 -15.95 13.33 33.33
C VAL A 149 -15.62 13.82 34.73
N CYS A 150 -16.20 14.97 35.08
CA CYS A 150 -16.11 15.51 36.43
C CYS A 150 -17.14 14.85 37.33
N ALA A 151 -16.79 14.66 38.61
CA ALA A 151 -17.71 14.21 39.64
C ALA A 151 -17.49 14.99 40.95
N THR A 152 -18.49 15.03 41.81
CA THR A 152 -18.30 15.47 43.21
C THR A 152 -17.73 14.35 44.08
N ASP A 153 -17.30 14.71 45.29
CA ASP A 153 -17.20 13.71 46.36
C ASP A 153 -18.57 13.05 46.55
N VAL A 154 -18.55 11.73 46.73
CA VAL A 154 -19.75 10.92 46.86
C VAL A 154 -20.40 11.21 48.21
N ARG A 155 -21.70 11.54 48.22
CA ARG A 155 -22.48 11.55 49.46
C ARG A 155 -22.79 10.10 49.81
N GLY A 156 -22.08 9.50 50.76
CA GLY A 156 -22.22 8.08 51.13
C GLY A 156 -21.01 7.25 50.69
N VAL A 157 -21.17 5.91 50.54
CA VAL A 157 -20.04 4.97 50.36
C VAL A 157 -20.00 4.31 48.96
N ALA A 158 -20.95 4.56 48.05
CA ALA A 158 -21.31 3.55 47.05
C ALA A 158 -21.10 3.85 45.54
N THR A 159 -20.15 4.69 45.10
CA THR A 159 -19.89 4.86 43.64
C THR A 159 -18.44 4.69 43.21
N GLY A 160 -17.62 3.97 43.97
CA GLY A 160 -16.22 3.68 43.59
C GLY A 160 -16.09 2.97 42.24
N TRP A 161 -17.07 2.14 41.87
CA TRP A 161 -17.12 1.45 40.58
C TRP A 161 -17.29 2.40 39.37
N LEU A 162 -17.88 3.59 39.57
CA LEU A 162 -18.15 4.52 38.48
C LEU A 162 -16.85 5.07 37.89
N ALA A 163 -15.87 5.36 38.76
CA ALA A 163 -14.55 5.77 38.33
C ALA A 163 -13.86 4.66 37.51
N GLU A 164 -13.99 3.40 37.92
CA GLU A 164 -13.46 2.24 37.19
C GLU A 164 -14.17 2.06 35.83
N ALA A 165 -15.50 2.20 35.78
CA ALA A 165 -16.28 2.10 34.55
C ALA A 165 -15.90 3.16 33.51
N ILE A 166 -15.62 4.39 33.95
CA ILE A 166 -15.18 5.50 33.09
C ILE A 166 -13.73 5.28 32.62
N THR A 167 -12.82 4.98 33.55
CA THR A 167 -11.38 4.87 33.24
C THR A 167 -11.03 3.62 32.42
N SER A 168 -11.73 2.49 32.63
CA SER A 168 -11.57 1.28 31.80
C SER A 168 -11.98 1.48 30.34
N ARG A 169 -12.75 2.54 30.03
CA ARG A 169 -13.19 2.94 28.69
C ARG A 169 -12.42 4.14 28.13
N GLY A 170 -11.23 4.40 28.68
CA GLY A 170 -10.36 5.49 28.22
C GLY A 170 -10.75 6.89 28.72
N GLY A 171 -11.80 7.02 29.54
CA GLY A 171 -12.23 8.28 30.12
C GLY A 171 -11.36 8.73 31.29
N ILE A 172 -11.37 10.04 31.54
CA ILE A 172 -10.63 10.69 32.63
C ILE A 172 -11.62 11.07 33.72
N TYR A 173 -11.50 10.44 34.89
CA TYR A 173 -12.36 10.73 36.05
C TYR A 173 -11.72 11.76 36.98
N THR A 174 -12.36 12.92 37.16
CA THR A 174 -11.85 14.02 37.98
C THR A 174 -12.84 14.39 39.07
N VAL A 175 -12.38 14.44 40.33
CA VAL A 175 -13.23 14.83 41.48
C VAL A 175 -12.98 16.27 41.87
N LEU A 176 -14.06 17.06 42.01
CA LEU A 176 -14.01 18.48 42.40
C LEU A 176 -15.09 18.79 43.45
N SER A 177 -14.80 19.74 44.35
CA SER A 177 -15.86 20.31 45.21
C SER A 177 -16.85 21.10 44.37
N PRO A 178 -18.14 21.19 44.77
CA PRO A 178 -19.14 21.94 44.03
C PRO A 178 -18.75 23.38 43.70
N GLU A 179 -18.21 24.10 44.67
CA GLU A 179 -17.83 25.51 44.54
C GLU A 179 -16.58 25.68 43.65
N ARG A 180 -15.68 24.69 43.64
CA ARG A 180 -14.51 24.72 42.78
C ARG A 180 -14.90 24.40 41.34
N HIS A 181 -15.74 23.39 41.14
CA HIS A 181 -16.27 23.02 39.83
C HIS A 181 -16.98 24.21 39.18
N ASP A 182 -17.95 24.81 39.88
CA ASP A 182 -18.79 25.85 39.29
C ASP A 182 -17.99 27.11 38.94
N ARG A 183 -17.04 27.52 39.79
CA ARG A 183 -16.11 28.63 39.47
C ARG A 183 -15.26 28.37 38.22
N ILE A 184 -14.84 27.12 38.00
CA ILE A 184 -14.12 26.74 36.78
C ILE A 184 -15.08 26.80 35.59
N MET A 185 -16.30 26.26 35.72
CA MET A 185 -17.30 26.25 34.65
C MET A 185 -17.83 27.63 34.26
N THR A 186 -17.79 28.62 35.16
CA THR A 186 -18.01 30.03 34.78
C THR A 186 -17.05 30.47 33.67
N HIS A 187 -15.79 30.03 33.72
CA HIS A 187 -14.79 30.36 32.70
C HIS A 187 -14.82 29.39 31.51
N VAL A 188 -14.88 28.07 31.79
CA VAL A 188 -14.79 27.03 30.76
C VAL A 188 -16.04 26.93 29.91
N LEU A 189 -17.22 27.09 30.50
CA LEU A 189 -18.50 27.00 29.79
C LEU A 189 -19.15 28.38 29.59
N ALA A 190 -19.51 29.06 30.68
CA ALA A 190 -20.36 30.25 30.59
C ALA A 190 -19.70 31.36 29.78
N MET A 191 -18.45 31.70 30.13
CA MET A 191 -17.65 32.72 29.46
C MET A 191 -17.34 32.33 28.01
N THR A 192 -16.98 31.07 27.75
CA THR A 192 -16.73 30.58 26.38
C THR A 192 -17.95 30.75 25.48
N HIS A 193 -19.12 30.32 25.94
CA HIS A 193 -20.38 30.49 25.20
C HIS A 193 -20.72 31.97 25.00
N GLN A 194 -20.54 32.82 26.01
CA GLN A 194 -20.76 34.28 25.88
C GLN A 194 -19.82 34.92 24.85
N ALA A 195 -18.55 34.53 24.84
CA ALA A 195 -17.58 35.05 23.87
C ALA A 195 -17.97 34.64 22.44
N LEU A 196 -18.37 33.38 22.24
CA LEU A 196 -18.80 32.87 20.93
C LEU A 196 -20.14 33.48 20.47
N LEU A 197 -21.13 33.55 21.35
CA LEU A 197 -22.44 34.18 21.08
C LEU A 197 -22.29 35.67 20.78
N GLY A 198 -21.47 36.38 21.55
CA GLY A 198 -21.17 37.79 21.31
C GLY A 198 -20.47 38.00 19.96
N PHE A 199 -19.51 37.12 19.63
CA PHE A 199 -18.82 37.15 18.34
C PHE A 199 -19.76 36.92 17.16
N VAL A 200 -20.56 35.84 17.17
CA VAL A 200 -21.46 35.53 16.04
C VAL A 200 -22.60 36.53 15.92
N THR A 201 -23.14 37.03 17.03
CA THR A 201 -24.13 38.11 17.03
C THR A 201 -23.56 39.37 16.38
N ALA A 202 -22.34 39.78 16.75
CA ALA A 202 -21.69 40.94 16.12
C ALA A 202 -21.41 40.74 14.62
N VAL A 203 -21.09 39.51 14.20
CA VAL A 203 -20.94 39.17 12.77
C VAL A 203 -22.29 39.24 12.05
N ALA A 204 -23.34 38.66 12.62
CA ALA A 204 -24.69 38.68 12.05
C ALA A 204 -25.25 40.10 11.94
N ASP A 205 -25.00 40.94 12.94
CA ASP A 205 -25.45 42.33 13.01
C ASP A 205 -24.59 43.29 12.16
N SER A 206 -23.52 42.81 11.52
CA SER A 206 -22.60 43.64 10.72
C SER A 206 -23.22 44.23 9.45
N GLY A 207 -24.33 43.64 8.97
CA GLY A 207 -24.99 44.01 7.72
C GLY A 207 -24.31 43.51 6.44
N LEU A 208 -23.25 42.69 6.57
CA LEU A 208 -22.56 42.05 5.44
C LEU A 208 -23.32 40.81 4.93
N ASP A 209 -23.16 40.50 3.64
CA ASP A 209 -23.60 39.20 3.10
C ASP A 209 -22.70 38.09 3.67
N LEU A 210 -23.28 37.24 4.53
CA LEU A 210 -22.57 36.16 5.20
C LEU A 210 -22.12 35.04 4.26
N GLY A 211 -22.72 34.91 3.08
CA GLY A 211 -22.51 33.80 2.15
C GLY A 211 -21.48 34.10 1.07
N ASP A 212 -21.68 35.13 0.26
CA ASP A 212 -20.81 35.38 -0.91
C ASP A 212 -19.67 36.37 -0.63
N GLU A 213 -19.87 37.33 0.27
CA GLU A 213 -18.85 38.35 0.58
C GLU A 213 -17.96 37.93 1.75
N LEU A 214 -18.55 37.79 2.93
CA LEU A 214 -17.80 37.54 4.17
C LEU A 214 -17.14 36.16 4.14
N TRP A 215 -17.85 35.14 3.69
CA TRP A 215 -17.31 33.79 3.64
C TRP A 215 -16.21 33.66 2.58
N ALA A 216 -16.28 34.38 1.46
CA ALA A 216 -15.24 34.33 0.43
C ALA A 216 -13.91 34.93 0.92
N ALA A 217 -13.96 35.95 1.78
CA ALA A 217 -12.78 36.64 2.31
C ALA A 217 -12.25 36.05 3.63
N ARG A 218 -12.88 34.99 4.15
CA ARG A 218 -12.56 34.46 5.48
C ARG A 218 -11.11 33.96 5.60
N THR A 219 -10.54 34.15 6.79
CA THR A 219 -9.28 33.51 7.19
C THR A 219 -9.55 32.16 7.86
N PRO A 220 -8.54 31.27 7.99
CA PRO A 220 -8.72 29.98 8.65
C PRO A 220 -9.12 30.11 10.13
N LEU A 221 -8.57 31.12 10.82
CA LEU A 221 -8.95 31.42 12.20
C LEU A 221 -10.41 31.88 12.28
N PHE A 222 -10.82 32.76 11.37
CA PHE A 222 -12.20 33.23 11.32
C PHE A 222 -13.18 32.08 11.03
N GLU A 223 -12.87 31.21 10.07
CA GLU A 223 -13.69 30.03 9.76
C GLU A 223 -13.84 29.10 10.97
N ALA A 224 -12.76 28.82 11.69
CA ALA A 224 -12.80 27.98 12.88
C ALA A 224 -13.64 28.63 14.01
N MET A 225 -13.44 29.92 14.28
CA MET A 225 -14.22 30.64 15.28
C MET A 225 -15.70 30.74 14.92
N LEU A 226 -16.01 31.07 13.66
CA LEU A 226 -17.39 31.18 13.19
C LEU A 226 -18.08 29.82 13.21
N GLY A 227 -17.38 28.73 12.83
CA GLY A 227 -17.91 27.37 12.92
C GLY A 227 -18.28 26.97 14.35
N LEU A 228 -17.37 27.22 15.31
CA LEU A 228 -17.63 26.99 16.74
C LEU A 228 -18.76 27.86 17.31
N ALA A 229 -18.90 29.09 16.82
CA ALA A 229 -19.96 29.97 17.29
C ALA A 229 -21.32 29.62 16.68
N VAL A 230 -21.36 29.24 15.40
CA VAL A 230 -22.58 28.80 14.71
C VAL A 230 -23.10 27.47 15.26
N SER A 231 -22.23 26.55 15.71
CA SER A 231 -22.68 25.32 16.37
C SER A 231 -23.45 25.56 17.67
N LEU A 232 -23.32 26.74 18.29
CA LEU A 232 -24.14 27.13 19.45
C LEU A 232 -25.54 27.63 19.05
N LEU A 233 -25.78 27.91 17.77
CA LEU A 233 -27.07 28.40 17.26
C LEU A 233 -28.01 27.28 16.82
N GLU A 234 -27.64 26.02 17.04
CA GLU A 234 -28.52 24.89 16.76
C GLU A 234 -29.76 24.94 17.67
N GLU A 235 -30.96 24.84 17.11
CA GLU A 235 -32.24 24.98 17.84
C GLU A 235 -32.36 24.02 19.04
N ASN A 236 -31.76 22.83 18.94
CA ASN A 236 -31.76 21.83 20.01
C ASN A 236 -30.82 22.17 21.18
N GLN A 237 -29.94 23.17 21.05
CA GLN A 237 -28.99 23.61 22.09
C GLN A 237 -29.49 24.83 22.87
N GLU A 238 -30.48 25.58 22.37
CA GLU A 238 -30.90 26.88 22.94
C GLU A 238 -31.22 26.81 24.44
N LEU A 239 -32.05 25.85 24.84
CA LEU A 239 -32.45 25.67 26.25
C LEU A 239 -31.28 25.25 27.13
N THR A 240 -30.42 24.36 26.62
CA THR A 240 -29.21 23.91 27.33
C THR A 240 -28.24 25.05 27.56
N LEU A 241 -28.02 25.90 26.55
CA LEU A 241 -27.13 27.06 26.65
C LEU A 241 -27.69 28.11 27.60
N ALA A 242 -28.97 28.44 27.49
CA ALA A 242 -29.64 29.36 28.41
C ALA A 242 -29.53 28.87 29.86
N HIS A 243 -29.69 27.55 30.06
CA HIS A 243 -29.53 26.94 31.37
C HIS A 243 -28.11 27.06 31.90
N ILE A 244 -27.09 26.68 31.12
CA ILE A 244 -25.67 26.81 31.52
C ILE A 244 -25.37 28.25 31.95
N GLN A 245 -25.84 29.25 31.20
CA GLN A 245 -25.67 30.66 31.56
C GLN A 245 -26.30 31.01 32.91
N ALA A 246 -27.47 30.44 33.23
CA ALA A 246 -28.10 30.66 34.53
C ALA A 246 -27.41 29.90 35.68
N SER A 247 -26.91 28.69 35.43
CA SER A 247 -26.43 27.78 36.49
C SER A 247 -25.00 28.03 36.96
N VAL A 248 -24.13 28.53 36.07
CA VAL A 248 -22.70 28.73 36.37
C VAL A 248 -22.27 30.20 36.25
N ASP A 249 -23.16 31.11 36.66
CA ASP A 249 -22.93 32.56 36.75
C ASP A 249 -22.54 33.24 35.42
N GLY A 250 -23.38 33.05 34.41
CA GLY A 250 -23.22 33.69 33.10
C GLY A 250 -23.27 35.22 33.14
N THR A 251 -23.89 35.81 34.17
CA THR A 251 -23.91 37.27 34.33
C THR A 251 -22.54 37.82 34.73
N ASP A 252 -21.87 37.19 35.70
CA ASP A 252 -20.47 37.53 36.04
C ASP A 252 -19.53 37.27 34.85
N ALA A 253 -19.72 36.14 34.14
CA ALA A 253 -18.94 35.84 32.95
C ALA A 253 -19.08 36.93 31.85
N ALA A 254 -20.31 37.39 31.58
CA ALA A 254 -20.58 38.46 30.62
C ALA A 254 -19.98 39.79 31.06
N ALA A 255 -20.10 40.15 32.34
CA ALA A 255 -19.51 41.38 32.89
C ALA A 255 -17.97 41.37 32.73
N ARG A 256 -17.31 40.27 33.07
CA ARG A 256 -15.86 40.12 32.91
C ARG A 256 -15.41 40.23 31.45
N LEU A 257 -16.16 39.64 30.52
CA LEU A 257 -15.87 39.76 29.09
C LEU A 257 -16.04 41.20 28.60
N ALA A 258 -17.08 41.89 29.04
CA ALA A 258 -17.30 43.29 28.69
C ALA A 258 -16.17 44.18 29.20
N ASP A 259 -15.73 43.98 30.45
CA ASP A 259 -14.58 44.69 31.03
C ASP A 259 -13.27 44.40 30.27
N ALA A 260 -13.03 43.13 29.92
CA ALA A 260 -11.87 42.74 29.13
C ALA A 260 -11.90 43.38 27.73
N ALA A 261 -13.04 43.37 27.05
CA ALA A 261 -13.22 44.00 25.75
C ALA A 261 -13.02 45.53 25.83
N ALA A 262 -13.54 46.18 26.87
CA ALA A 262 -13.33 47.61 27.12
C ALA A 262 -11.85 47.94 27.37
N SER A 263 -11.13 47.10 28.13
CA SER A 263 -9.69 47.23 28.36
C SER A 263 -8.88 47.12 27.06
N VAL A 264 -9.17 46.12 26.22
CA VAL A 264 -8.51 45.96 24.91
C VAL A 264 -8.81 47.16 24.01
N ARG A 265 -10.06 47.62 23.96
CA ARG A 265 -10.46 48.82 23.18
C ARG A 265 -9.68 50.06 23.63
N ALA A 266 -9.53 50.27 24.93
CA ALA A 266 -8.75 51.39 25.47
C ALA A 266 -7.27 51.30 25.07
N ALA A 267 -6.67 50.11 25.11
CA ALA A 267 -5.29 49.88 24.69
C ALA A 267 -5.09 50.11 23.17
N VAL A 268 -6.06 49.73 22.33
CA VAL A 268 -6.07 50.04 20.89
C VAL A 268 -6.12 51.54 20.65
N ALA A 269 -7.01 52.24 21.35
CA ALA A 269 -7.16 53.69 21.20
C ALA A 269 -5.94 54.48 21.69
N GLY A 270 -5.21 53.95 22.68
CA GLY A 270 -4.05 54.60 23.30
C GLY A 270 -2.67 54.12 22.82
N ASP A 271 -2.59 53.35 21.73
CA ASP A 271 -1.35 52.75 21.19
C ASP A 271 -0.57 51.88 22.20
N ALA A 272 -1.28 51.30 23.18
CA ALA A 272 -0.72 50.47 24.24
C ALA A 272 -1.01 48.96 24.05
N LEU A 273 -1.52 48.58 22.87
CA LEU A 273 -1.91 47.21 22.58
C LEU A 273 -0.79 46.18 22.78
N PRO A 274 0.47 46.40 22.34
CA PRO A 274 1.55 45.43 22.55
C PRO A 274 1.81 45.14 24.04
N ALA A 275 1.74 46.17 24.90
CA ALA A 275 1.90 46.01 26.34
C ALA A 275 0.75 45.20 26.94
N ARG A 276 -0.50 45.49 26.56
CA ARG A 276 -1.67 44.73 27.00
C ARG A 276 -1.61 43.26 26.59
N ILE A 277 -1.11 42.97 25.38
CA ILE A 277 -0.87 41.59 24.91
C ILE A 277 0.19 40.91 25.76
N ALA A 278 1.31 41.59 26.05
CA ALA A 278 2.38 41.04 26.88
C ALA A 278 1.90 40.72 28.30
N GLU A 279 1.18 41.64 28.94
CA GLU A 279 0.58 41.42 30.27
C GLU A 279 -0.35 40.19 30.30
N THR A 280 -1.14 40.01 29.24
CA THR A 280 -2.04 38.85 29.14
C THR A 280 -1.26 37.56 28.91
N ARG A 281 -0.21 37.60 28.08
CA ARG A 281 0.68 36.47 27.82
C ARG A 281 1.41 36.01 29.08
N ASP A 282 1.84 36.94 29.93
CA ASP A 282 2.60 36.63 31.15
C ASP A 282 1.77 35.86 32.19
N ALA A 283 0.43 35.84 32.05
CA ALA A 283 -0.45 34.99 32.86
C ALA A 283 -0.37 33.48 32.49
N PHE A 284 0.21 33.13 31.34
CA PHE A 284 0.42 31.75 30.92
C PHE A 284 1.82 31.29 31.30
N THR A 285 1.96 30.16 31.98
CA THR A 285 3.26 29.51 32.17
C THR A 285 3.80 29.03 30.83
N GLY A 286 5.13 29.00 30.62
CA GLY A 286 5.72 28.65 29.32
C GLY A 286 5.21 27.33 28.73
N ALA A 287 5.12 26.27 29.55
CA ALA A 287 4.59 24.97 29.11
C ALA A 287 3.09 25.01 28.76
N LEU A 288 2.28 25.75 29.51
CA LEU A 288 0.86 25.90 29.22
C LEU A 288 0.64 26.71 27.93
N PHE A 289 1.38 27.81 27.77
CA PHE A 289 1.33 28.66 26.59
C PHE A 289 1.66 27.86 25.33
N ASP A 290 2.74 27.08 25.34
CA ASP A 290 3.13 26.24 24.21
C ASP A 290 2.11 25.13 23.93
N THR A 291 1.58 24.49 24.97
CA THR A 291 0.57 23.44 24.81
C THR A 291 -0.70 23.98 24.14
N VAL A 292 -1.24 25.10 24.64
CA VAL A 292 -2.45 25.72 24.09
C VAL A 292 -2.21 26.20 22.67
N ARG A 293 -1.08 26.86 22.41
CA ARG A 293 -0.70 27.36 21.07
C ARG A 293 -0.57 26.22 20.05
N ASN A 294 0.11 25.13 20.41
CA ASN A 294 0.30 24.00 19.52
C ASN A 294 -1.01 23.26 19.26
N THR A 295 -1.88 23.14 20.27
CA THR A 295 -3.22 22.57 20.10
C THR A 295 -4.06 23.40 19.13
N ALA A 296 -4.09 24.72 19.30
CA ALA A 296 -4.82 25.61 18.40
C ALA A 296 -4.28 25.54 16.95
N ALA A 297 -2.95 25.51 16.77
CA ALA A 297 -2.34 25.36 15.46
C ALA A 297 -2.69 24.02 14.79
N ALA A 298 -2.72 22.92 15.55
CA ALA A 298 -3.13 21.61 15.07
C ALA A 298 -4.59 21.59 14.62
N THR A 299 -5.50 22.18 15.41
CA THR A 299 -6.93 22.29 15.07
C THR A 299 -7.15 23.09 13.78
N LEU A 300 -6.49 24.25 13.65
CA LEU A 300 -6.55 25.05 12.43
C LEU A 300 -5.98 24.30 11.22
N GLY A 301 -4.84 23.62 11.41
CA GLY A 301 -4.22 22.79 10.37
C GLY A 301 -5.12 21.64 9.91
N ALA A 302 -5.80 20.97 10.84
CA ALA A 302 -6.74 19.89 10.54
C ALA A 302 -7.92 20.37 9.69
N GLY A 303 -8.51 21.52 10.04
CA GLY A 303 -9.59 22.14 9.25
C GLY A 303 -9.17 22.52 7.82
N GLN A 304 -7.88 22.80 7.60
CA GLN A 304 -7.33 23.10 6.27
C GLN A 304 -6.82 21.87 5.50
N SER A 305 -6.52 20.77 6.18
CA SER A 305 -5.83 19.60 5.61
C SER A 305 -6.54 19.03 4.38
N LYS A 306 -7.88 18.94 4.42
CA LYS A 306 -8.69 18.46 3.29
C LYS A 306 -8.52 19.36 2.06
N ARG A 307 -8.59 20.68 2.23
CA ARG A 307 -8.38 21.65 1.13
C ARG A 307 -6.96 21.62 0.61
N ALA A 308 -5.97 21.55 1.49
CA ALA A 308 -4.56 21.48 1.11
C ALA A 308 -4.26 20.22 0.29
N THR A 309 -4.82 19.08 0.70
CA THR A 309 -4.72 17.81 -0.03
C THR A 309 -5.37 17.91 -1.40
N LEU A 310 -6.62 18.38 -1.49
CA LEU A 310 -7.32 18.56 -2.77
C LEU A 310 -6.59 19.54 -3.70
N ALA A 311 -6.06 20.65 -3.16
CA ALA A 311 -5.29 21.62 -3.93
C ALA A 311 -3.98 21.01 -4.47
N ARG A 312 -3.29 20.21 -3.65
CA ARG A 312 -2.08 19.47 -4.07
C ARG A 312 -2.40 18.44 -5.16
N VAL A 313 -3.43 17.62 -4.97
CA VAL A 313 -3.85 16.60 -5.95
C VAL A 313 -4.24 17.25 -7.28
N ARG A 314 -5.00 18.34 -7.24
CA ARG A 314 -5.35 19.14 -8.43
C ARG A 314 -4.11 19.65 -9.16
N ARG A 315 -3.16 20.26 -8.43
CA ARG A 315 -1.91 20.79 -9.01
C ARG A 315 -1.08 19.71 -9.69
N LEU A 316 -1.06 18.49 -9.13
CA LEU A 316 -0.32 17.35 -9.69
C LEU A 316 -1.09 16.63 -10.81
N GLY A 317 -2.36 16.98 -11.04
CA GLY A 317 -3.21 16.30 -12.04
C GLY A 317 -3.49 14.82 -11.70
N ALA A 318 -3.30 14.43 -10.44
CA ALA A 318 -3.50 13.07 -9.95
C ALA A 318 -5.00 12.74 -9.80
N LEU A 319 -5.31 11.45 -9.71
CA LEU A 319 -6.66 10.99 -9.40
C LEU A 319 -6.98 11.28 -7.92
N VAL A 320 -8.25 11.57 -7.64
CA VAL A 320 -8.79 11.66 -6.29
C VAL A 320 -9.93 10.67 -6.11
N GLY A 321 -9.96 9.99 -4.96
CA GLY A 321 -11.09 9.20 -4.49
C GLY A 321 -11.88 9.96 -3.43
N LEU A 322 -13.20 9.99 -3.56
CA LEU A 322 -14.10 10.62 -2.60
C LEU A 322 -15.23 9.67 -2.21
N HIS A 323 -15.65 9.73 -0.94
CA HIS A 323 -16.94 9.22 -0.48
C HIS A 323 -17.84 10.38 -0.09
N PRO A 324 -19.07 10.49 -0.62
CA PRO A 324 -20.05 11.43 -0.08
C PRO A 324 -20.36 11.11 1.39
N THR A 325 -20.44 12.15 2.23
CA THR A 325 -20.77 11.98 3.66
C THR A 325 -22.09 11.23 3.82
N GLY A 326 -22.10 10.24 4.71
CA GLY A 326 -23.26 9.36 4.93
C GLY A 326 -23.48 8.30 3.84
N ARG A 327 -22.60 8.19 2.84
CA ARG A 327 -22.65 7.16 1.77
C ARG A 327 -21.26 6.54 1.50
N PRO A 328 -20.68 5.82 2.47
CA PRO A 328 -19.37 5.17 2.30
C PRO A 328 -19.37 4.08 1.21
N ASP A 329 -20.53 3.57 0.82
CA ASP A 329 -20.70 2.61 -0.28
C ASP A 329 -20.56 3.25 -1.68
N LYS A 330 -20.56 4.58 -1.78
CA LYS A 330 -20.50 5.31 -3.05
C LYS A 330 -19.11 5.88 -3.30
N LEU A 331 -18.26 5.11 -3.99
CA LEU A 331 -16.98 5.62 -4.45
C LEU A 331 -17.15 6.59 -5.63
N ARG A 332 -16.39 7.70 -5.60
CA ARG A 332 -16.25 8.66 -6.70
C ARG A 332 -14.77 8.82 -7.00
N VAL A 333 -14.33 8.46 -8.21
CA VAL A 333 -12.92 8.60 -8.62
C VAL A 333 -12.84 9.46 -9.86
N GLY A 334 -11.93 10.44 -9.84
CA GLY A 334 -11.84 11.40 -10.93
C GLY A 334 -10.68 12.38 -10.82
N ARG A 335 -10.73 13.43 -11.64
CA ARG A 335 -9.79 14.56 -11.60
C ARG A 335 -10.49 15.82 -11.10
N LEU A 336 -9.80 16.58 -10.26
CA LEU A 336 -10.30 17.87 -9.80
C LEU A 336 -10.16 18.91 -10.91
N VAL A 337 -11.30 19.42 -11.38
CA VAL A 337 -11.37 20.48 -12.40
C VAL A 337 -11.30 21.85 -11.73
N ASP A 338 -12.09 22.02 -10.68
CA ASP A 338 -12.20 23.27 -9.94
C ASP A 338 -12.21 23.03 -8.43
N LEU A 339 -11.72 24.02 -7.69
CA LEU A 339 -11.64 23.99 -6.23
C LEU A 339 -11.78 25.42 -5.69
N THR A 340 -12.84 25.65 -4.93
CA THR A 340 -13.07 26.87 -4.14
C THR A 340 -12.90 26.57 -2.65
N PRO A 341 -12.99 27.57 -1.76
CA PRO A 341 -12.91 27.33 -0.33
C PRO A 341 -14.01 26.41 0.24
N VAL A 342 -15.11 26.19 -0.48
CA VAL A 342 -16.27 25.39 -0.03
C VAL A 342 -16.70 24.29 -0.97
N HIS A 343 -16.37 24.39 -2.26
CA HIS A 343 -16.80 23.44 -3.25
C HIS A 343 -15.63 22.90 -4.05
N LEU A 344 -15.78 21.67 -4.56
CA LEU A 344 -14.91 21.10 -5.57
C LEU A 344 -15.75 20.63 -6.76
N VAL A 345 -15.16 20.61 -7.95
CA VAL A 345 -15.75 19.99 -9.14
C VAL A 345 -14.88 18.82 -9.56
N LEU A 346 -15.46 17.62 -9.49
CA LEU A 346 -14.82 16.37 -9.89
C LEU A 346 -15.27 15.99 -11.30
N GLU A 347 -14.33 15.82 -12.21
CA GLU A 347 -14.55 15.07 -13.45
C GLU A 347 -14.43 13.58 -13.14
N GLU A 348 -15.58 12.91 -13.00
CA GLU A 348 -15.71 11.50 -12.64
C GLU A 348 -15.28 10.59 -13.78
N LEU A 349 -14.33 9.70 -13.50
CA LEU A 349 -13.69 8.82 -14.47
C LEU A 349 -14.02 7.35 -14.23
N LEU A 350 -14.60 6.99 -13.09
CA LEU A 350 -15.02 5.61 -12.79
C LEU A 350 -16.37 5.30 -13.41
N ILE A 351 -16.45 4.20 -14.17
CA ILE A 351 -17.70 3.74 -14.79
C ILE A 351 -17.96 2.27 -14.53
N GLY A 352 -19.21 1.93 -14.19
CA GLY A 352 -19.65 0.57 -13.93
C GLY A 352 -19.80 0.24 -12.43
N PRO A 353 -20.35 -0.95 -12.11
CA PRO A 353 -20.57 -1.38 -10.74
C PRO A 353 -19.26 -1.89 -10.08
N PRO A 354 -19.22 -1.99 -8.74
CA PRO A 354 -18.11 -2.63 -8.02
C PRO A 354 -17.77 -4.02 -8.57
N GLY A 355 -16.50 -4.40 -8.56
CA GLY A 355 -15.96 -5.63 -9.16
C GLY A 355 -15.96 -5.68 -10.69
N GLY A 356 -16.60 -4.72 -11.37
CA GLY A 356 -16.78 -4.73 -12.82
C GLY A 356 -16.60 -3.36 -13.48
N ALA A 357 -16.05 -2.39 -12.73
CA ALA A 357 -15.86 -1.03 -13.19
C ALA A 357 -14.58 -0.87 -14.03
N ALA A 358 -14.47 0.26 -14.72
CA ALA A 358 -13.26 0.67 -15.42
C ALA A 358 -13.03 2.17 -15.24
N LEU A 359 -11.76 2.60 -15.32
CA LEU A 359 -11.40 4.01 -15.33
C LEU A 359 -11.28 4.54 -16.76
N LEU A 360 -11.94 5.66 -17.04
CA LEU A 360 -11.81 6.44 -18.28
C LEU A 360 -10.54 7.33 -18.26
N HIS A 361 -9.43 6.77 -17.80
CA HIS A 361 -8.16 7.46 -17.65
C HIS A 361 -6.99 6.55 -18.04
N GLY A 362 -5.93 7.13 -18.61
CA GLY A 362 -4.68 6.42 -18.91
C GLY A 362 -4.90 5.11 -19.70
N PRO A 363 -4.19 4.03 -19.35
CA PRO A 363 -4.37 2.70 -19.96
C PRO A 363 -5.80 2.14 -19.83
N GLY A 364 -6.48 2.51 -18.73
CA GLY A 364 -7.87 2.14 -18.45
C GLY A 364 -8.86 2.46 -19.56
N VAL A 365 -8.63 3.51 -20.36
CA VAL A 365 -9.51 3.86 -21.49
C VAL A 365 -9.60 2.72 -22.52
N ARG A 366 -8.47 2.07 -22.83
CA ARG A 366 -8.43 0.94 -23.78
C ARG A 366 -9.09 -0.29 -23.16
N ASN A 367 -8.87 -0.54 -21.88
CA ASN A 367 -9.42 -1.67 -21.16
C ASN A 367 -10.93 -1.55 -20.92
N ALA A 368 -11.44 -0.35 -20.66
CA ALA A 368 -12.87 -0.06 -20.60
C ALA A 368 -13.59 -0.48 -21.89
N LYS A 369 -13.00 -0.18 -23.05
CA LYS A 369 -13.53 -0.63 -24.36
C LYS A 369 -13.56 -2.16 -24.46
N ARG A 370 -12.51 -2.85 -24.02
CA ARG A 370 -12.42 -4.33 -23.99
C ARG A 370 -13.50 -4.95 -23.09
N LEU A 371 -13.84 -4.27 -21.99
CA LEU A 371 -14.88 -4.69 -21.04
C LEU A 371 -16.31 -4.28 -21.47
N GLY A 372 -16.48 -3.66 -22.64
CA GLY A 372 -17.78 -3.15 -23.09
C GLY A 372 -18.30 -1.96 -22.27
N ARG A 373 -17.45 -1.30 -21.48
CA ARG A 373 -17.78 -0.12 -20.69
C ARG A 373 -17.59 1.12 -21.54
N ARG A 374 -18.70 1.67 -22.06
CA ARG A 374 -18.74 2.90 -22.85
C ARG A 374 -19.41 4.00 -22.05
N GLY A 375 -18.77 5.17 -21.97
CA GLY A 375 -19.29 6.32 -21.24
C GLY A 375 -18.42 7.56 -21.48
N LYS A 376 -18.90 8.71 -21.01
CA LYS A 376 -18.13 9.96 -20.93
C LYS A 376 -17.96 10.33 -19.47
N ALA A 377 -16.87 11.02 -19.16
CA ALA A 377 -16.68 11.59 -17.83
C ALA A 377 -17.80 12.59 -17.52
N ILE A 378 -18.30 12.56 -16.29
CA ILE A 378 -19.35 13.45 -15.80
C ILE A 378 -18.71 14.44 -14.83
N ARG A 379 -19.13 15.72 -14.87
CA ARG A 379 -18.67 16.71 -13.89
C ARG A 379 -19.70 16.86 -12.79
N THR A 380 -19.27 16.64 -11.56
CA THR A 380 -20.12 16.73 -10.38
C THR A 380 -19.52 17.72 -9.38
N ARG A 381 -20.36 18.62 -8.86
CA ARG A 381 -19.98 19.59 -7.83
C ARG A 381 -20.28 19.01 -6.46
N PHE A 382 -19.30 19.08 -5.56
CA PHE A 382 -19.42 18.63 -4.17
C PHE A 382 -19.09 19.77 -3.21
N GLY A 383 -19.77 19.83 -2.06
CA GLY A 383 -19.30 20.63 -0.92
C GLY A 383 -18.15 19.90 -0.22
N ILE A 384 -17.06 20.60 0.07
CA ILE A 384 -15.85 20.02 0.70
C ILE A 384 -16.15 19.44 2.08
N GLY A 385 -17.11 20.02 2.80
CA GLY A 385 -17.62 19.51 4.07
C GLY A 385 -18.43 18.20 3.95
N HIS A 386 -18.92 17.87 2.77
CA HIS A 386 -19.81 16.72 2.51
C HIS A 386 -19.14 15.57 1.76
N VAL A 387 -17.81 15.56 1.73
CA VAL A 387 -17.03 14.47 1.13
C VAL A 387 -15.87 14.07 2.02
N GLU A 388 -15.65 12.78 2.18
CA GLU A 388 -14.42 12.24 2.72
C GLU A 388 -13.43 12.02 1.57
N VAL A 389 -12.20 12.50 1.74
CA VAL A 389 -11.14 12.39 0.73
C VAL A 389 -10.28 11.21 1.09
N LEU A 390 -10.18 10.24 0.19
CA LEU A 390 -9.33 9.07 0.39
C LEU A 390 -7.85 9.45 0.24
N SER A 391 -7.02 8.90 1.13
CA SER A 391 -5.57 8.86 0.93
C SER A 391 -5.21 7.98 -0.27
N ASP A 392 -3.97 8.08 -0.75
CA ASP A 392 -3.49 7.28 -1.87
C ASP A 392 -3.61 5.77 -1.59
N ALA A 393 -3.36 5.33 -0.34
CA ALA A 393 -3.47 3.94 0.05
C ALA A 393 -4.94 3.47 0.12
N GLU A 394 -5.83 4.27 0.69
CA GLU A 394 -7.26 3.96 0.74
C GLU A 394 -7.87 3.94 -0.66
N LEU A 395 -7.44 4.84 -1.55
CA LEU A 395 -7.86 4.84 -2.95
C LEU A 395 -7.43 3.55 -3.66
N GLU A 396 -6.20 3.07 -3.46
CA GLU A 396 -5.75 1.80 -4.05
C GLU A 396 -6.62 0.62 -3.60
N VAL A 397 -6.89 0.51 -2.29
CA VAL A 397 -7.77 -0.54 -1.74
C VAL A 397 -9.18 -0.42 -2.31
N ALA A 398 -9.71 0.79 -2.41
CA ALA A 398 -11.01 1.03 -3.02
C ALA A 398 -11.03 0.62 -4.50
N LEU A 399 -9.98 0.94 -5.26
CA LEU A 399 -9.88 0.57 -6.68
C LEU A 399 -9.78 -0.95 -6.89
N ASP A 400 -9.11 -1.69 -6.01
CA ASP A 400 -9.04 -3.16 -6.08
C ASP A 400 -10.42 -3.81 -5.98
N SER A 401 -11.29 -3.29 -5.11
CA SER A 401 -12.66 -3.81 -4.94
C SER A 401 -13.62 -3.35 -6.05
N TRP A 402 -13.35 -2.22 -6.70
CA TRP A 402 -14.26 -1.66 -7.70
C TRP A 402 -13.93 -2.04 -9.14
N LEU A 403 -12.66 -2.07 -9.50
CA LEU A 403 -12.24 -2.26 -10.88
C LEU A 403 -12.32 -3.74 -11.29
N ALA A 404 -12.65 -3.95 -12.56
CA ALA A 404 -12.56 -5.27 -13.17
C ALA A 404 -11.09 -5.71 -13.28
N HIS A 405 -10.88 -7.03 -13.34
CA HIS A 405 -9.59 -7.61 -13.63
C HIS A 405 -9.60 -8.36 -14.97
N LEU A 406 -8.54 -8.17 -15.75
CA LEU A 406 -8.33 -8.78 -17.06
C LEU A 406 -7.37 -9.96 -16.93
N ARG A 407 -7.81 -11.14 -17.37
CA ARG A 407 -7.00 -12.37 -17.35
C ARG A 407 -5.92 -12.35 -18.42
N ARG A 408 -4.68 -12.64 -18.04
CA ARG A 408 -3.54 -12.84 -18.94
C ARG A 408 -2.73 -14.04 -18.51
N ASP A 409 -2.44 -14.91 -19.47
CA ASP A 409 -1.51 -16.03 -19.27
C ASP A 409 -0.11 -15.49 -19.50
N VAL A 410 0.64 -15.37 -18.41
CA VAL A 410 1.99 -14.83 -18.39
C VAL A 410 2.96 -15.98 -18.20
N ARG A 411 3.94 -16.03 -19.09
CA ARG A 411 4.96 -17.06 -19.09
C ARG A 411 6.21 -16.58 -18.36
N PHE A 412 6.76 -17.46 -17.54
CA PHE A 412 7.97 -17.27 -16.76
C PHE A 412 8.95 -18.42 -17.04
N LEU A 413 10.24 -18.11 -17.06
CA LEU A 413 11.32 -19.09 -17.03
C LEU A 413 12.00 -18.98 -15.68
N VAL A 414 11.98 -20.07 -14.92
CA VAL A 414 12.59 -20.13 -13.59
C VAL A 414 13.53 -21.35 -13.49
N PRO A 415 14.46 -21.36 -12.51
CA PRO A 415 15.27 -22.55 -12.25
C PRO A 415 14.39 -23.80 -12.06
N GLU A 416 14.89 -24.97 -12.46
CA GLU A 416 14.15 -26.24 -12.37
C GLU A 416 13.60 -26.55 -10.96
N SER A 417 14.36 -26.16 -9.93
CA SER A 417 14.00 -26.32 -8.51
C SER A 417 12.86 -25.42 -8.05
N VAL A 418 12.49 -24.39 -8.81
CA VAL A 418 11.41 -23.46 -8.47
C VAL A 418 10.09 -24.03 -8.97
N ALA A 419 9.17 -24.30 -8.05
CA ALA A 419 7.83 -24.76 -8.39
C ALA A 419 6.97 -23.61 -8.93
N GLY A 420 6.05 -23.91 -9.86
CA GLY A 420 5.15 -22.92 -10.44
C GLY A 420 4.28 -22.19 -9.41
N ASP A 421 3.88 -22.86 -8.32
CA ASP A 421 3.14 -22.21 -7.23
C ASP A 421 3.96 -21.14 -6.50
N GLY A 422 5.28 -21.29 -6.40
CA GLY A 422 6.16 -20.25 -5.88
C GLY A 422 6.15 -19.01 -6.77
N VAL A 423 6.21 -19.21 -8.09
CA VAL A 423 6.07 -18.12 -9.07
C VAL A 423 4.71 -17.43 -8.95
N ALA A 424 3.63 -18.19 -8.81
CA ALA A 424 2.29 -17.64 -8.61
C ALA A 424 2.20 -16.76 -7.34
N SER A 425 2.91 -17.13 -6.27
CA SER A 425 2.98 -16.33 -5.04
C SER A 425 3.62 -14.96 -5.28
N VAL A 426 4.79 -14.93 -5.92
CA VAL A 426 5.49 -13.67 -6.24
C VAL A 426 4.63 -12.76 -7.12
N VAL A 427 3.92 -13.34 -8.10
CA VAL A 427 3.01 -12.59 -8.99
C VAL A 427 1.82 -12.02 -8.22
N ARG A 428 1.24 -12.77 -7.28
CA ARG A 428 0.08 -12.34 -6.48
C ARG A 428 0.39 -11.16 -5.57
N GLU A 429 1.62 -11.03 -5.10
CA GLU A 429 2.05 -9.93 -4.24
C GLU A 429 2.27 -8.61 -5.00
N GLN A 430 2.19 -8.62 -6.34
CA GLN A 430 2.40 -7.42 -7.14
C GLN A 430 1.17 -6.51 -7.16
N ARG A 431 1.40 -5.20 -7.07
CA ARG A 431 0.33 -4.18 -7.11
C ARG A 431 -0.57 -4.35 -8.35
N GLY A 432 -1.88 -4.30 -8.13
CA GLY A 432 -2.92 -4.41 -9.15
C GLY A 432 -3.10 -5.80 -9.73
N ILE A 433 -2.65 -6.84 -9.02
CA ILE A 433 -2.96 -8.24 -9.34
C ILE A 433 -4.00 -8.75 -8.35
N GLY A 434 -5.17 -9.14 -8.84
CA GLY A 434 -6.24 -9.68 -7.99
C GLY A 434 -6.03 -11.14 -7.63
N ALA A 435 -5.77 -11.98 -8.63
CA ALA A 435 -5.48 -13.40 -8.47
C ALA A 435 -4.39 -13.86 -9.44
N ALA A 436 -3.63 -14.88 -9.03
CA ALA A 436 -2.59 -15.51 -9.84
C ALA A 436 -2.60 -17.01 -9.57
N TYR A 437 -2.71 -17.82 -10.64
CA TYR A 437 -2.75 -19.28 -10.54
C TYR A 437 -1.93 -19.96 -11.64
N LEU A 438 -1.32 -21.08 -11.27
CA LEU A 438 -0.60 -21.95 -12.18
C LEU A 438 -1.56 -22.53 -13.23
N VAL A 439 -1.26 -22.35 -14.51
CA VAL A 439 -1.98 -22.94 -15.64
C VAL A 439 -1.26 -24.20 -16.11
N SER A 440 0.05 -24.09 -16.28
CA SER A 440 0.89 -25.21 -16.70
C SER A 440 2.34 -24.97 -16.29
N GLU A 441 3.08 -26.05 -16.08
CA GLU A 441 4.53 -26.01 -15.96
C GLU A 441 5.15 -27.19 -16.71
N ALA A 442 6.35 -26.97 -17.25
CA ALA A 442 7.12 -28.00 -17.92
C ALA A 442 8.61 -27.81 -17.60
N VAL A 443 9.26 -28.89 -17.19
CA VAL A 443 10.71 -28.92 -17.00
C VAL A 443 11.37 -29.33 -18.31
N ARG A 444 12.30 -28.53 -18.81
CA ARG A 444 13.13 -28.82 -19.98
C ARG A 444 14.53 -28.31 -19.74
N THR A 445 15.53 -29.18 -19.94
CA THR A 445 16.95 -28.79 -20.02
C THR A 445 17.40 -27.85 -18.89
N GLY A 446 17.14 -28.24 -17.64
CA GLY A 446 17.57 -27.47 -16.47
C GLY A 446 16.74 -26.22 -16.16
N GLN A 447 15.66 -25.96 -16.88
CA GLN A 447 14.73 -24.86 -16.60
C GLN A 447 13.32 -25.41 -16.36
N ARG A 448 12.51 -24.65 -15.62
CA ARG A 448 11.07 -24.83 -15.57
C ARG A 448 10.39 -23.65 -16.28
N ALA A 449 9.67 -23.95 -17.36
CA ALA A 449 8.73 -23.01 -17.96
C ALA A 449 7.43 -23.06 -17.16
N VAL A 450 6.98 -21.92 -16.66
CA VAL A 450 5.77 -21.79 -15.84
C VAL A 450 4.84 -20.79 -16.49
N VAL A 451 3.58 -21.16 -16.70
CA VAL A 451 2.54 -20.26 -17.19
C VAL A 451 1.59 -19.95 -16.03
N ILE A 452 1.54 -18.70 -15.62
CA ILE A 452 0.63 -18.20 -14.57
C ILE A 452 -0.45 -17.36 -15.22
N ARG A 453 -1.71 -17.66 -14.92
CA ARG A 453 -2.81 -16.76 -15.27
C ARG A 453 -2.93 -15.70 -14.19
N ALA A 454 -2.60 -14.47 -14.55
CA ALA A 454 -2.74 -13.29 -13.72
C ALA A 454 -4.03 -12.53 -14.04
N GLU A 455 -4.75 -12.11 -13.01
CA GLU A 455 -5.89 -11.21 -13.11
C GLU A 455 -5.40 -9.77 -12.86
N ILE A 456 -5.17 -9.01 -13.94
CA ILE A 456 -4.56 -7.68 -13.91
C ILE A 456 -5.66 -6.61 -13.84
N ARG A 457 -5.58 -5.68 -12.87
CA ARG A 457 -6.56 -4.61 -12.67
C ARG A 457 -6.69 -3.72 -13.92
N ALA A 458 -7.93 -3.39 -14.29
CA ALA A 458 -8.24 -2.82 -15.60
C ALA A 458 -7.72 -1.38 -15.83
N ASP A 459 -7.32 -0.65 -14.80
CA ASP A 459 -6.70 0.68 -14.91
C ASP A 459 -5.24 0.64 -15.38
N LEU A 460 -4.58 -0.51 -15.23
CA LEU A 460 -3.16 -0.68 -15.57
C LEU A 460 -2.92 -0.94 -17.05
N ASP A 461 -1.72 -0.59 -17.51
CA ASP A 461 -1.23 -1.04 -18.80
C ASP A 461 -0.85 -2.52 -18.70
N LEU A 462 -1.45 -3.36 -19.54
CA LEU A 462 -1.27 -4.80 -19.45
C LEU A 462 0.16 -5.22 -19.80
N ASP A 463 0.75 -4.59 -20.82
CA ASP A 463 2.06 -5.01 -21.33
C ASP A 463 3.17 -4.57 -20.37
N GLU A 464 3.06 -3.34 -19.84
CA GLU A 464 3.97 -2.84 -18.81
C GLU A 464 3.84 -3.64 -17.50
N THR A 465 2.62 -4.03 -17.12
CA THR A 465 2.38 -4.85 -15.94
C THR A 465 3.01 -6.23 -16.11
N ILE A 466 2.81 -6.91 -17.25
CA ILE A 466 3.41 -8.21 -17.53
C ILE A 466 4.93 -8.14 -17.40
N GLU A 467 5.56 -7.08 -17.91
CA GLU A 467 7.00 -6.91 -17.80
C GLU A 467 7.47 -6.64 -16.35
N ARG A 468 6.69 -5.86 -15.59
CA ARG A 468 6.92 -5.70 -14.15
C ARG A 468 6.84 -7.05 -13.41
N LEU A 469 5.87 -7.91 -13.74
CA LEU A 469 5.75 -9.25 -13.14
C LEU A 469 6.97 -10.11 -13.46
N ARG A 470 7.45 -10.10 -14.72
CA ARG A 470 8.65 -10.84 -15.13
C ARG A 470 9.87 -10.40 -14.35
N ARG A 471 10.12 -9.10 -14.25
CA ARG A 471 11.22 -8.55 -13.45
C ARG A 471 11.12 -8.95 -11.97
N ALA A 472 9.91 -8.91 -11.39
CA ALA A 472 9.72 -9.31 -9.99
C ALA A 472 10.06 -10.79 -9.76
N VAL A 473 9.63 -11.69 -10.67
CA VAL A 473 9.96 -13.12 -10.62
C VAL A 473 11.46 -13.37 -10.84
N GLU A 474 12.08 -12.63 -11.76
CA GLU A 474 13.52 -12.72 -12.02
C GLU A 474 14.35 -12.29 -10.82
N VAL A 475 13.97 -11.21 -10.13
CA VAL A 475 14.61 -10.77 -8.89
C VAL A 475 14.41 -11.78 -7.75
N ALA A 476 13.21 -12.34 -7.63
CA ALA A 476 12.87 -13.29 -6.55
C ALA A 476 13.56 -14.66 -6.73
N TYR A 477 13.64 -15.14 -7.96
CA TYR A 477 14.21 -16.45 -8.31
C TYR A 477 15.42 -16.30 -9.21
N ALA A 478 16.36 -15.42 -8.79
CA ALA A 478 17.57 -15.10 -9.52
C ALA A 478 18.14 -16.34 -10.20
N TRP A 479 18.17 -16.29 -11.53
CA TRP A 479 18.94 -17.26 -12.30
C TRP A 479 20.37 -17.21 -11.76
N PRO A 480 21.05 -18.35 -11.58
CA PRO A 480 22.46 -18.30 -11.25
C PRO A 480 23.15 -17.53 -12.38
N HIS A 481 23.53 -16.28 -12.10
CA HIS A 481 24.45 -15.54 -12.95
C HIS A 481 25.69 -16.42 -13.07
N GLY A 482 26.21 -16.57 -14.30
CA GLY A 482 27.21 -17.57 -14.61
C GLY A 482 28.29 -17.73 -13.54
N VAL A 483 28.67 -18.96 -13.22
CA VAL A 483 29.62 -19.21 -12.14
C VAL A 483 31.03 -19.02 -12.67
N ALA A 484 31.78 -18.13 -12.04
CA ALA A 484 33.10 -17.70 -12.49
C ALA A 484 34.11 -17.76 -11.35
N ARG A 485 35.34 -18.15 -11.67
CA ARG A 485 36.49 -17.97 -10.79
C ARG A 485 36.84 -16.49 -10.69
N PRO A 486 37.33 -16.01 -9.53
CA PRO A 486 37.83 -14.65 -9.39
C PRO A 486 38.91 -14.36 -10.43
N VAL A 487 39.03 -13.11 -10.86
CA VAL A 487 40.06 -12.70 -11.82
C VAL A 487 41.08 -11.80 -11.14
N ARG A 488 42.37 -11.96 -11.49
CA ARG A 488 43.49 -11.24 -10.84
C ARG A 488 43.62 -9.77 -11.20
N ALA A 489 43.22 -9.39 -12.42
CA ALA A 489 43.48 -8.07 -12.99
C ALA A 489 42.22 -7.20 -13.04
N ARG A 490 42.41 -5.88 -12.93
CA ARG A 490 41.36 -4.86 -13.10
C ARG A 490 41.43 -4.24 -14.51
N GLY A 491 40.33 -3.69 -15.01
CA GLY A 491 40.27 -3.01 -16.32
C GLY A 491 40.32 -3.93 -17.54
N LEU A 492 39.89 -5.17 -17.39
CA LEU A 492 39.99 -6.24 -18.39
C LEU A 492 39.11 -5.97 -19.62
N ALA A 493 39.61 -6.33 -20.80
CA ALA A 493 38.78 -6.40 -21.99
C ALA A 493 38.14 -7.79 -22.08
N LEU A 494 36.81 -7.85 -22.11
CA LEU A 494 36.00 -9.07 -22.31
C LEU A 494 35.44 -9.05 -23.72
N ARG A 495 35.95 -9.92 -24.60
CA ARG A 495 35.53 -9.99 -25.99
C ARG A 495 34.49 -11.07 -26.24
N TYR A 496 33.55 -10.76 -27.12
CA TYR A 496 32.49 -11.67 -27.56
C TYR A 496 32.33 -11.62 -29.08
N LEU A 497 31.74 -12.66 -29.68
CA LEU A 497 31.43 -12.64 -31.11
C LEU A 497 30.28 -11.66 -31.39
N GLY A 498 30.59 -10.58 -32.09
CA GLY A 498 29.66 -9.53 -32.46
C GLY A 498 28.66 -9.92 -33.56
N PRO A 499 27.82 -8.98 -34.00
CA PRO A 499 27.73 -7.57 -33.56
C PRO A 499 27.09 -7.40 -32.15
N PRO A 500 27.01 -6.16 -31.62
CA PRO A 500 26.19 -5.86 -30.44
C PRO A 500 24.72 -6.28 -30.61
N GLY A 501 24.02 -6.58 -29.52
CA GLY A 501 22.65 -7.11 -29.47
C GLY A 501 22.54 -8.64 -29.54
N THR A 502 23.66 -9.36 -29.64
CA THR A 502 23.69 -10.83 -29.76
C THR A 502 23.63 -11.53 -28.39
N PHE A 503 23.29 -12.83 -28.39
CA PHE A 503 23.33 -13.64 -27.17
C PHE A 503 24.75 -13.75 -26.57
N SER A 504 25.80 -13.64 -27.40
CA SER A 504 27.20 -13.59 -26.95
C SER A 504 27.48 -12.33 -26.11
N GLU A 505 26.91 -11.18 -26.49
CA GLU A 505 27.01 -9.96 -25.68
C GLU A 505 26.27 -10.12 -24.34
N ASN A 506 25.07 -10.69 -24.37
CA ASN A 506 24.28 -10.95 -23.16
C ASN A 506 25.08 -11.84 -22.18
N ALA A 507 25.73 -12.89 -22.69
CA ALA A 507 26.63 -13.74 -21.89
C ALA A 507 27.79 -12.93 -21.29
N ALA A 508 28.41 -12.05 -22.07
CA ALA A 508 29.49 -11.18 -21.59
C ALA A 508 29.03 -10.20 -20.49
N ARG A 509 27.85 -9.58 -20.66
CA ARG A 509 27.25 -8.69 -19.66
C ARG A 509 26.90 -9.43 -18.37
N GLN A 510 26.29 -10.61 -18.47
CA GLN A 510 25.97 -11.43 -17.30
C GLN A 510 27.23 -11.89 -16.54
N PHE A 511 28.29 -12.26 -17.27
CA PHE A 511 29.58 -12.59 -16.65
C PHE A 511 30.17 -11.40 -15.91
N ALA A 512 30.16 -10.22 -16.54
CA ALA A 512 30.70 -9.00 -15.95
C ALA A 512 30.00 -8.63 -14.62
N VAL A 513 28.68 -8.83 -14.54
CA VAL A 513 27.90 -8.61 -13.32
C VAL A 513 28.20 -9.67 -12.24
N GLY A 514 28.46 -10.92 -12.62
CA GLY A 514 28.71 -12.05 -11.70
C GLY A 514 30.12 -12.09 -11.07
N LEU A 515 31.06 -11.25 -11.52
CA LEU A 515 32.42 -11.16 -10.98
C LEU A 515 32.44 -10.46 -9.60
N ALA A 516 32.47 -11.24 -8.53
CA ALA A 516 32.57 -10.72 -7.17
C ALA A 516 33.89 -9.93 -6.94
N GLY A 517 33.78 -8.67 -6.50
CA GLY A 517 34.90 -7.79 -6.14
C GLY A 517 35.25 -6.68 -7.13
N ALA A 518 34.58 -6.63 -8.27
CA ALA A 518 34.65 -5.53 -9.25
C ALA A 518 33.23 -5.00 -9.47
N GLY A 519 32.98 -3.72 -9.19
CA GLY A 519 31.74 -3.08 -9.66
C GLY A 519 31.69 -3.05 -11.19
N GLU A 520 30.55 -2.66 -11.76
CA GLU A 520 30.30 -2.54 -13.22
C GLU A 520 31.33 -1.72 -14.03
N HIS A 521 32.33 -1.11 -13.37
CA HIS A 521 33.31 -0.19 -13.96
C HIS A 521 34.71 -0.78 -14.23
N ASP A 522 34.95 -2.08 -14.02
CA ASP A 522 36.29 -2.68 -14.15
C ASP A 522 36.46 -3.66 -15.33
N VAL A 523 35.42 -3.89 -16.16
CA VAL A 523 35.48 -4.76 -17.36
C VAL A 523 34.92 -4.03 -18.58
N ARG A 524 35.71 -3.92 -19.65
CA ARG A 524 35.32 -3.36 -20.95
C ARG A 524 34.80 -4.47 -21.86
N ILE A 525 33.53 -4.43 -22.21
CA ILE A 525 32.89 -5.42 -23.08
C ILE A 525 33.00 -4.96 -24.53
N GLU A 526 33.68 -5.73 -25.37
CA GLU A 526 34.03 -5.34 -26.76
C GLU A 526 33.61 -6.43 -27.77
N PRO A 527 32.96 -6.08 -28.89
CA PRO A 527 32.66 -7.04 -29.95
C PRO A 527 33.94 -7.41 -30.74
N ALA A 528 33.93 -8.61 -31.32
CA ALA A 528 34.93 -9.09 -32.28
C ALA A 528 34.24 -9.76 -33.47
N ASP A 529 34.91 -9.78 -34.63
CA ASP A 529 34.30 -10.24 -35.89
C ASP A 529 34.42 -11.76 -36.09
N SER A 530 35.29 -12.41 -35.32
CA SER A 530 35.51 -13.86 -35.37
C SER A 530 35.86 -14.45 -34.00
N PHE A 531 35.65 -15.76 -33.84
CA PHE A 531 36.12 -16.46 -32.63
C PHE A 531 37.64 -16.45 -32.52
N ASP A 532 38.37 -16.43 -33.63
CA ASP A 532 39.83 -16.36 -33.61
C ASP A 532 40.31 -15.03 -33.00
N GLU A 533 39.62 -13.91 -33.31
CA GLU A 533 39.88 -12.61 -32.66
C GLU A 533 39.51 -12.60 -31.17
N VAL A 534 38.39 -13.24 -30.80
CA VAL A 534 38.00 -13.42 -29.39
C VAL A 534 39.09 -14.17 -28.62
N LEU A 535 39.67 -15.21 -29.21
CA LEU A 535 40.73 -16.01 -28.59
C LEU A 535 42.09 -15.30 -28.62
N ALA A 536 42.43 -14.59 -29.69
CA ALA A 536 43.67 -13.82 -29.77
C ALA A 536 43.73 -12.72 -28.69
N ALA A 537 42.58 -12.13 -28.34
CA ALA A 537 42.43 -11.14 -27.28
C ALA A 537 42.95 -11.59 -25.91
N THR A 538 42.93 -12.90 -25.64
CA THR A 538 43.33 -13.42 -24.33
C THR A 538 44.84 -13.41 -24.13
N ARG A 539 45.65 -13.31 -25.20
CA ARG A 539 47.12 -13.22 -25.11
C ARG A 539 47.57 -12.01 -24.30
N ASP A 540 46.87 -10.89 -24.45
CA ASP A 540 47.22 -9.61 -23.82
C ASP A 540 46.55 -9.45 -22.44
N GLY A 541 46.17 -10.55 -21.80
CA GLY A 541 45.50 -10.56 -20.51
C GLY A 541 44.00 -10.29 -20.57
N GLY A 542 43.40 -10.23 -21.76
CA GLY A 542 41.95 -10.14 -21.95
C GLY A 542 41.21 -11.46 -21.69
N LEU A 543 39.89 -11.40 -21.79
CA LEU A 543 38.97 -12.53 -21.64
C LEU A 543 38.16 -12.71 -22.93
N GLY A 544 37.77 -13.95 -23.22
CA GLY A 544 36.92 -14.31 -24.35
C GLY A 544 35.68 -15.09 -23.91
N VAL A 545 34.52 -14.77 -24.51
CA VAL A 545 33.25 -15.48 -24.28
C VAL A 545 32.87 -16.25 -25.54
N LEU A 546 32.77 -17.58 -25.42
CA LEU A 546 32.45 -18.45 -26.56
C LEU A 546 31.27 -19.37 -26.23
N PRO A 547 30.27 -19.50 -27.11
CA PRO A 547 29.20 -20.47 -26.93
C PRO A 547 29.78 -21.88 -27.09
N ILE A 548 29.54 -22.76 -26.12
CA ILE A 548 30.02 -24.15 -26.18
C ILE A 548 28.89 -25.11 -26.51
N THR A 549 27.70 -24.90 -25.94
CA THR A 549 26.58 -25.83 -26.11
C THR A 549 25.28 -25.04 -26.19
N SER A 550 24.32 -25.54 -26.97
CA SER A 550 22.95 -25.07 -26.98
C SER A 550 22.02 -26.25 -26.77
N SER A 551 21.09 -26.12 -25.84
CA SER A 551 20.05 -27.14 -25.60
C SER A 551 19.17 -27.40 -26.84
N ALA A 552 19.08 -26.44 -27.77
CA ALA A 552 18.33 -26.60 -29.01
C ALA A 552 19.11 -27.35 -30.11
N SER A 553 20.43 -27.28 -30.13
CA SER A 553 21.24 -27.74 -31.27
C SER A 553 22.50 -28.55 -30.91
N GLY A 554 22.76 -28.83 -29.64
CA GLY A 554 23.94 -29.54 -29.18
C GLY A 554 25.21 -28.68 -29.13
N LEU A 555 26.36 -29.30 -29.39
CA LEU A 555 27.68 -28.64 -29.34
C LEU A 555 27.81 -27.57 -30.44
N VAL A 556 28.39 -26.42 -30.11
CA VAL A 556 28.57 -25.32 -31.07
C VAL A 556 29.87 -25.50 -31.85
N SER A 557 29.79 -26.24 -32.97
CA SER A 557 30.94 -26.67 -33.77
C SER A 557 31.93 -25.58 -34.13
N ARG A 558 31.45 -24.40 -34.54
CA ARG A 558 32.34 -23.29 -34.98
C ARG A 558 33.21 -22.79 -33.83
N ALA A 559 32.68 -22.71 -32.62
CA ALA A 559 33.42 -22.28 -31.44
C ALA A 559 34.41 -23.36 -30.97
N VAL A 560 33.99 -24.64 -30.99
CA VAL A 560 34.86 -25.77 -30.64
C VAL A 560 36.05 -25.88 -31.60
N ARG A 561 35.82 -25.71 -32.90
CA ARG A 561 36.89 -25.70 -33.91
C ARG A 561 37.89 -24.57 -33.67
N ALA A 562 37.42 -23.37 -33.35
CA ALA A 562 38.29 -22.24 -33.01
C ALA A 562 39.11 -22.52 -31.75
N LEU A 563 38.50 -23.09 -30.70
CA LEU A 563 39.19 -23.46 -29.46
C LEU A 563 40.26 -24.55 -29.68
N LEU A 564 39.99 -25.56 -30.50
CA LEU A 564 40.95 -26.60 -30.84
C LEU A 564 42.10 -26.06 -31.71
N GLY A 565 41.77 -25.24 -32.70
CA GLY A 565 42.73 -24.69 -33.67
C GLY A 565 43.55 -23.49 -33.19
N SER A 566 43.17 -22.88 -32.07
CA SER A 566 43.89 -21.73 -31.51
C SER A 566 45.32 -22.09 -31.10
N ASP A 567 46.28 -21.26 -31.46
CA ASP A 567 47.68 -21.38 -31.03
C ASP A 567 47.93 -20.70 -29.66
N VAL A 568 46.89 -20.12 -29.06
CA VAL A 568 46.92 -19.52 -27.73
C VAL A 568 46.78 -20.60 -26.66
N GLU A 569 47.56 -20.54 -25.59
CA GLU A 569 47.32 -21.35 -24.41
C GLU A 569 46.12 -20.76 -23.64
N LEU A 570 45.10 -21.59 -23.40
CA LEU A 570 43.80 -21.15 -22.89
C LEU A 570 43.43 -21.93 -21.65
N VAL A 571 42.92 -21.22 -20.65
CA VAL A 571 42.24 -21.79 -19.50
C VAL A 571 40.84 -21.22 -19.43
N ALA A 572 39.88 -22.05 -19.07
CA ALA A 572 38.53 -21.61 -18.78
C ALA A 572 38.44 -21.22 -17.30
N GLY A 573 37.65 -20.19 -17.02
CA GLY A 573 37.46 -19.67 -15.66
C GLY A 573 36.01 -19.56 -15.23
N GLY A 574 35.06 -19.65 -16.16
CA GLY A 574 33.66 -19.58 -15.81
C GLY A 574 32.73 -20.00 -16.92
N VAL A 575 31.46 -20.14 -16.57
CA VAL A 575 30.40 -20.58 -17.46
C VAL A 575 29.18 -19.70 -17.26
N VAL A 576 28.55 -19.26 -18.35
CA VAL A 576 27.34 -18.44 -18.33
C VAL A 576 26.25 -19.11 -19.16
N ASP A 577 25.05 -19.22 -18.61
CA ASP A 577 23.89 -19.77 -19.31
C ASP A 577 22.96 -18.62 -19.73
N VAL A 578 22.78 -18.44 -21.04
CA VAL A 578 21.88 -17.41 -21.58
C VAL A 578 20.62 -18.07 -22.13
N ALA A 579 19.46 -17.63 -21.63
CA ALA A 579 18.17 -17.98 -22.19
C ALA A 579 18.00 -17.36 -23.58
N VAL A 580 17.76 -18.20 -24.58
CA VAL A 580 17.50 -17.82 -25.97
C VAL A 580 16.00 -17.59 -26.11
N ARG A 581 15.60 -16.32 -26.17
CA ARG A 581 14.22 -15.87 -26.39
C ARG A 581 14.15 -14.96 -27.60
N PHE A 582 13.10 -15.12 -28.38
CA PHE A 582 12.90 -14.34 -29.61
C PHE A 582 11.59 -13.56 -29.57
N ASP A 583 11.66 -12.29 -29.95
CA ASP A 583 10.50 -11.42 -30.18
C ASP A 583 10.44 -11.06 -31.68
N ALA A 584 9.24 -10.79 -32.18
CA ALA A 584 9.00 -10.27 -33.52
C ALA A 584 8.91 -8.75 -33.50
N TYR A 585 9.61 -8.10 -34.42
CA TYR A 585 9.77 -6.66 -34.51
C TYR A 585 9.38 -6.13 -35.89
N ALA A 586 8.80 -4.93 -35.94
CA ALA A 586 8.53 -4.18 -37.17
C ALA A 586 9.07 -2.75 -37.06
N ALA A 587 9.38 -2.11 -38.19
CA ALA A 587 9.86 -0.72 -38.23
C ALA A 587 8.77 0.32 -37.89
N GLN A 588 7.50 -0.10 -37.89
CA GLN A 588 6.34 0.71 -37.54
C GLN A 588 5.25 -0.19 -36.94
N PRO A 589 4.25 0.35 -36.23
CA PRO A 589 3.11 -0.42 -35.76
C PRO A 589 2.36 -1.09 -36.92
N VAL A 590 2.14 -2.40 -36.82
CA VAL A 590 1.53 -3.22 -37.88
C VAL A 590 0.46 -4.15 -37.31
N VAL A 591 -0.48 -4.57 -38.17
CA VAL A 591 -1.44 -5.63 -37.88
C VAL A 591 -0.95 -6.93 -38.52
N LEU A 592 -0.52 -7.90 -37.72
CA LEU A 592 0.06 -9.18 -38.21
C LEU A 592 -0.79 -9.90 -39.27
N ALA A 593 -2.11 -9.84 -39.13
CA ALA A 593 -3.04 -10.46 -40.08
C ALA A 593 -2.95 -9.90 -41.51
N GLU A 594 -2.43 -8.68 -41.67
CA GLU A 594 -2.27 -7.99 -42.96
C GLU A 594 -0.90 -8.26 -43.61
N LEU A 595 0.00 -8.98 -42.93
CA LEU A 595 1.40 -9.18 -43.35
C LEU A 595 1.67 -10.49 -44.09
N ARG A 596 0.64 -11.21 -44.53
CA ARG A 596 0.82 -12.49 -45.23
C ARG A 596 1.64 -12.30 -46.52
N GLY A 597 2.72 -13.06 -46.66
CA GLY A 597 3.67 -12.97 -47.77
C GLY A 597 4.81 -11.96 -47.57
N ALA A 598 4.80 -11.18 -46.48
CA ALA A 598 5.88 -10.26 -46.15
C ALA A 598 7.17 -11.01 -45.75
N PRO A 599 8.36 -10.42 -45.99
CA PRO A 599 9.61 -11.02 -45.58
C PRO A 599 9.79 -11.00 -44.06
N VAL A 600 10.41 -12.06 -43.53
CA VAL A 600 10.86 -12.13 -42.13
C VAL A 600 12.36 -12.38 -42.06
N PHE A 601 13.09 -11.40 -41.54
CA PHE A 601 14.55 -11.42 -41.45
C PHE A 601 15.00 -12.03 -40.12
N SER A 602 15.94 -12.96 -40.14
CA SER A 602 16.71 -13.39 -38.96
C SER A 602 17.86 -14.32 -39.31
N HIS A 603 18.68 -14.66 -38.31
CA HIS A 603 19.67 -15.72 -38.42
C HIS A 603 18.98 -17.09 -38.72
N PRO A 604 19.57 -17.99 -39.55
CA PRO A 604 18.98 -19.30 -39.85
C PRO A 604 18.48 -20.08 -38.63
N GLN A 605 19.26 -20.07 -37.55
CA GLN A 605 18.92 -20.79 -36.31
C GLN A 605 17.73 -20.15 -35.56
N ALA A 606 17.57 -18.83 -35.64
CA ALA A 606 16.44 -18.12 -35.05
C ALA A 606 15.17 -18.33 -35.88
N LEU A 607 15.27 -18.30 -37.21
CA LEU A 607 14.18 -18.65 -38.13
C LEU A 607 13.68 -20.08 -37.88
N ALA A 608 14.60 -21.05 -37.75
CA ALA A 608 14.27 -22.44 -37.47
C ALA A 608 13.61 -22.64 -36.10
N GLN A 609 13.99 -21.84 -35.10
CA GLN A 609 13.39 -21.88 -33.76
C GLN A 609 12.08 -21.09 -33.67
N CYS A 610 11.65 -20.37 -34.70
CA CYS A 610 10.40 -19.61 -34.74
C CYS A 610 9.53 -20.00 -35.95
N ALA A 611 9.62 -21.27 -36.36
CA ALA A 611 8.95 -21.77 -37.55
C ALA A 611 7.43 -21.77 -37.39
N ASN A 612 6.89 -22.01 -36.19
CA ASN A 612 5.44 -21.94 -35.98
C ASN A 612 4.93 -20.50 -36.13
N PHE A 613 5.66 -19.50 -35.64
CA PHE A 613 5.29 -18.08 -35.80
C PHE A 613 5.25 -17.70 -37.28
N THR A 614 6.32 -18.00 -38.03
CA THR A 614 6.42 -17.66 -39.45
C THR A 614 5.35 -18.39 -40.27
N THR A 615 5.08 -19.66 -39.97
CA THR A 615 4.02 -20.45 -40.62
C THR A 615 2.63 -19.92 -40.30
N ARG A 616 2.34 -19.63 -39.02
CA ARG A 616 1.04 -19.14 -38.55
C ARG A 616 0.62 -17.86 -39.24
N TRP A 617 1.57 -16.95 -39.47
CA TRP A 617 1.32 -15.66 -40.12
C TRP A 617 1.58 -15.67 -41.63
N GLY A 618 2.12 -16.76 -42.18
CA GLY A 618 2.43 -16.89 -43.61
C GLY A 618 3.52 -15.91 -44.08
N LEU A 619 4.55 -15.71 -43.25
CA LEU A 619 5.71 -14.86 -43.54
C LEU A 619 6.76 -15.63 -44.34
N VAL A 620 7.60 -14.93 -45.11
CA VAL A 620 8.62 -15.52 -45.99
C VAL A 620 10.02 -15.39 -45.36
N PRO A 621 10.63 -16.47 -44.84
CA PRO A 621 11.92 -16.39 -44.17
C PRO A 621 13.05 -15.92 -45.11
N GLN A 622 13.82 -14.93 -44.65
CA GLN A 622 15.00 -14.40 -45.33
C GLN A 622 16.22 -14.43 -44.38
N PRO A 623 17.14 -15.39 -44.55
CA PRO A 623 18.31 -15.52 -43.70
C PRO A 623 19.22 -14.28 -43.70
N CYS A 624 19.71 -13.92 -42.51
CA CYS A 624 20.75 -12.91 -42.25
C CYS A 624 21.92 -13.57 -41.50
N ALA A 625 23.07 -12.92 -41.42
CA ALA A 625 24.24 -13.43 -40.70
C ALA A 625 24.10 -13.31 -39.17
N SER A 626 23.20 -12.45 -38.66
CA SER A 626 22.87 -12.38 -37.22
C SER A 626 21.43 -11.92 -36.95
N THR A 627 20.98 -12.03 -35.70
CA THR A 627 19.70 -11.46 -35.24
C THR A 627 19.72 -9.93 -35.21
N THR A 628 20.87 -9.31 -34.98
CA THR A 628 21.02 -7.84 -35.03
C THR A 628 20.97 -7.33 -36.46
N GLU A 629 21.67 -7.98 -37.39
CA GLU A 629 21.62 -7.62 -38.82
C GLU A 629 20.19 -7.72 -39.35
N ALA A 630 19.37 -8.63 -38.81
CA ALA A 630 17.96 -8.70 -39.16
C ALA A 630 17.19 -7.41 -38.84
N LEU A 631 17.51 -6.75 -37.72
CA LEU A 631 16.94 -5.46 -37.35
C LEU A 631 17.45 -4.34 -38.28
N GLU A 632 18.73 -4.39 -38.65
CA GLU A 632 19.32 -3.43 -39.61
C GLU A 632 18.69 -3.59 -41.01
N ARG A 633 18.47 -4.84 -41.44
CA ARG A 633 17.82 -5.16 -42.71
C ARG A 633 16.35 -4.77 -42.70
N LEU A 634 15.66 -4.95 -41.57
CA LEU A 634 14.31 -4.43 -41.37
C LEU A 634 14.29 -2.90 -41.50
N ARG A 635 15.27 -2.20 -40.93
CA ARG A 635 15.39 -0.74 -41.02
C ARG A 635 15.60 -0.26 -42.46
N ALA A 636 16.37 -1.00 -43.25
CA ALA A 636 16.71 -0.66 -44.62
C ALA A 636 15.67 -1.15 -45.65
N HIS A 637 14.69 -1.95 -45.24
CA HIS A 637 13.70 -2.52 -46.14
C HIS A 637 12.52 -1.56 -46.38
N ASP A 638 12.28 -1.24 -47.65
CA ASP A 638 11.11 -0.47 -48.06
C ASP A 638 9.87 -1.36 -48.13
N GLY A 639 9.03 -1.28 -47.10
CA GLY A 639 7.74 -1.97 -47.04
C GLY A 639 7.48 -2.70 -45.71
N PRO A 640 6.31 -3.33 -45.58
CA PRO A 640 5.98 -4.09 -44.38
C PRO A 640 6.84 -5.36 -44.30
N ALA A 641 7.56 -5.52 -43.19
CA ALA A 641 8.41 -6.67 -42.91
C ALA A 641 8.51 -6.93 -41.41
N ILE A 642 9.01 -8.11 -41.06
CA ILE A 642 9.29 -8.50 -39.67
C ILE A 642 10.78 -8.82 -39.54
N ALA A 643 11.37 -8.49 -38.39
CA ALA A 643 12.62 -9.09 -37.95
C ALA A 643 12.36 -9.94 -36.70
N ILE A 644 13.01 -11.09 -36.62
CA ILE A 644 13.07 -11.90 -35.40
C ILE A 644 14.41 -11.64 -34.75
N ALA A 645 14.41 -11.14 -33.52
CA ALA A 645 15.62 -10.83 -32.77
C ALA A 645 15.50 -11.23 -31.30
N SER A 646 16.60 -11.08 -30.55
CA SER A 646 16.63 -11.32 -29.11
C SER A 646 15.53 -10.52 -28.40
N SER A 647 14.84 -11.15 -27.45
CA SER A 647 13.81 -10.46 -26.65
C SER A 647 14.41 -9.25 -25.92
N GLY A 648 13.72 -8.12 -25.99
CA GLY A 648 14.15 -6.84 -25.40
C GLY A 648 14.99 -5.96 -26.33
N ALA A 649 15.21 -6.34 -27.58
CA ALA A 649 16.01 -5.56 -28.54
C ALA A 649 15.52 -4.12 -28.76
N GLU A 650 14.26 -3.80 -28.45
CA GLU A 650 13.71 -2.44 -28.53
C GLU A 650 14.41 -1.44 -27.58
N ALA A 651 15.09 -1.92 -26.54
CA ALA A 651 15.88 -1.07 -25.64
C ALA A 651 17.09 -0.44 -26.35
N ASP A 652 17.77 -1.22 -27.20
CA ASP A 652 18.96 -0.79 -27.94
C ASP A 652 18.61 -0.28 -29.35
N HIS A 653 17.42 -0.62 -29.86
CA HIS A 653 16.95 -0.29 -31.20
C HIS A 653 15.61 0.46 -31.17
N PRO A 654 15.58 1.76 -30.82
CA PRO A 654 14.34 2.51 -30.59
C PRO A 654 13.46 2.72 -31.85
N PHE A 655 13.95 2.35 -33.03
CA PHE A 655 13.17 2.40 -34.28
C PHE A 655 12.26 1.18 -34.48
N VAL A 656 12.37 0.16 -33.62
CA VAL A 656 11.57 -1.06 -33.73
C VAL A 656 10.37 -1.02 -32.80
N HIS A 657 9.30 -1.67 -33.25
CA HIS A 657 8.09 -1.89 -32.47
C HIS A 657 7.90 -3.39 -32.27
N VAL A 658 7.70 -3.80 -31.01
CA VAL A 658 7.37 -5.18 -30.68
C VAL A 658 6.01 -5.51 -31.26
N VAL A 659 5.97 -6.54 -32.11
CA VAL A 659 4.77 -7.03 -32.79
C VAL A 659 4.16 -8.20 -32.01
N GLU A 660 5.01 -9.14 -31.60
CA GLU A 660 4.63 -10.28 -30.78
C GLU A 660 5.84 -10.74 -29.97
N ARG A 661 5.66 -11.01 -28.68
CA ARG A 661 6.74 -11.47 -27.79
C ARG A 661 6.77 -12.99 -27.68
N GLU A 662 7.95 -13.55 -27.41
CA GLU A 662 8.20 -14.96 -27.10
C GLU A 662 7.67 -15.90 -28.19
N ILE A 663 8.10 -15.65 -29.42
CA ILE A 663 7.64 -16.37 -30.62
C ILE A 663 8.42 -17.66 -30.89
N ASP A 664 9.33 -18.04 -29.99
CA ASP A 664 10.11 -19.28 -30.07
C ASP A 664 9.26 -20.55 -29.91
N ASP A 665 9.52 -21.53 -30.77
CA ASP A 665 8.91 -22.86 -30.78
C ASP A 665 9.41 -23.71 -29.60
N LEU A 666 10.71 -23.62 -29.31
CA LEU A 666 11.35 -24.28 -28.17
C LEU A 666 11.58 -23.31 -27.02
N SER A 667 10.49 -23.09 -26.33
CA SER A 667 10.40 -22.88 -24.89
C SER A 667 11.66 -23.22 -24.07
N GLY A 668 12.38 -22.19 -23.60
CA GLY A 668 13.43 -22.34 -22.57
C GLY A 668 14.78 -22.85 -23.09
N SER A 669 15.06 -22.64 -24.37
CA SER A 669 16.38 -22.92 -24.94
C SER A 669 17.46 -22.11 -24.21
N ILE A 670 18.49 -22.78 -23.71
CA ILE A 670 19.71 -22.18 -23.18
C ILE A 670 20.85 -22.39 -24.17
N THR A 671 21.65 -21.35 -24.35
CA THR A 671 23.02 -21.47 -24.85
C THR A 671 24.00 -21.23 -23.71
N ARG A 672 24.88 -22.20 -23.47
CA ARG A 672 25.95 -22.13 -22.48
C ARG A 672 27.21 -21.56 -23.13
N PHE A 673 27.79 -20.59 -22.47
CA PHE A 673 29.01 -19.89 -22.88
C PHE A 673 30.13 -20.20 -21.90
N LEU A 674 31.31 -20.48 -22.44
CA LEU A 674 32.55 -20.64 -21.69
C LEU A 674 33.32 -19.33 -21.72
N VAL A 675 33.83 -18.92 -20.57
CA VAL A 675 34.73 -17.76 -20.46
C VAL A 675 36.16 -18.25 -20.32
N VAL A 676 37.02 -17.82 -21.24
CA VAL A 676 38.41 -18.24 -21.35
C VAL A 676 39.38 -17.07 -21.21
N GLY A 677 40.59 -17.36 -20.75
CA GLY A 677 41.70 -16.42 -20.59
C GLY A 677 43.04 -17.14 -20.71
N ALA A 678 44.13 -16.40 -20.58
CA ALA A 678 45.47 -16.99 -20.53
C ALA A 678 45.72 -17.71 -19.19
N PRO A 679 46.69 -18.66 -19.13
CA PRO A 679 47.11 -19.26 -17.87
C PRO A 679 47.43 -18.21 -16.79
N GLY A 680 46.89 -18.41 -15.59
CA GLY A 680 47.06 -17.47 -14.48
C GLY A 680 46.12 -16.28 -14.47
N THR A 681 45.19 -16.15 -15.42
CA THR A 681 44.13 -15.12 -15.39
C THR A 681 43.15 -15.32 -14.23
N PHE A 682 42.74 -16.57 -13.97
CA PHE A 682 41.73 -16.91 -12.95
C PHE A 682 42.37 -17.42 -11.64
N ASP A 683 41.77 -17.05 -10.51
CA ASP A 683 42.19 -17.40 -9.16
C ASP A 683 41.31 -18.47 -8.51
N GLU A 684 41.75 -19.01 -7.37
CA GLU A 684 40.92 -19.88 -6.52
C GLU A 684 39.89 -19.06 -5.73
N HIS A 685 38.70 -19.63 -5.51
CA HIS A 685 37.73 -19.05 -4.60
C HIS A 685 38.27 -19.15 -3.17
N ARG A 686 38.34 -18.03 -2.45
CA ARG A 686 38.88 -17.95 -1.07
C ARG A 686 37.86 -17.48 -0.04
N ASP A 687 36.62 -17.20 -0.45
CA ASP A 687 35.54 -16.65 0.38
C ASP A 687 34.65 -17.72 1.01
N GLY A 688 34.96 -19.01 0.81
CA GLY A 688 34.19 -20.14 1.34
C GLY A 688 33.03 -20.58 0.44
N SER A 689 32.80 -19.93 -0.71
CA SER A 689 31.97 -20.49 -1.78
C SER A 689 32.81 -21.51 -2.56
N ASP A 690 32.62 -22.81 -2.32
CA ASP A 690 33.29 -23.85 -3.09
C ASP A 690 32.35 -24.34 -4.21
N PRO A 691 32.36 -23.72 -5.41
CA PRO A 691 31.52 -24.19 -6.48
C PRO A 691 31.94 -25.60 -6.89
N THR A 692 30.98 -26.39 -7.36
CA THR A 692 31.30 -27.70 -7.92
C THR A 692 32.19 -27.53 -9.16
N LEU A 693 33.46 -27.93 -9.03
CA LEU A 693 34.46 -27.79 -10.08
C LEU A 693 34.45 -29.00 -11.05
N ARG A 694 34.64 -28.74 -12.36
CA ARG A 694 34.78 -29.78 -13.40
C ARG A 694 35.93 -29.46 -14.35
N SER A 695 36.67 -30.50 -14.73
CA SER A 695 37.66 -30.44 -15.80
C SER A 695 36.98 -30.36 -17.15
N ILE A 696 37.46 -29.45 -18.00
CA ILE A 696 36.95 -29.21 -19.34
C ILE A 696 38.01 -29.62 -20.36
N VAL A 697 37.68 -30.59 -21.21
CA VAL A 697 38.59 -31.13 -22.23
C VAL A 697 37.90 -31.07 -23.59
N LEU A 698 38.58 -30.49 -24.58
CA LEU A 698 38.17 -30.50 -25.98
C LEU A 698 39.05 -31.47 -26.74
N ALA A 699 38.45 -32.27 -27.60
CA ALA A 699 39.16 -33.23 -28.42
C ALA A 699 38.65 -33.27 -29.86
N PRO A 700 39.52 -33.57 -30.84
CA PRO A 700 39.15 -33.64 -32.25
C PRO A 700 38.25 -34.84 -32.53
N SER A 701 38.26 -35.87 -31.67
CA SER A 701 37.35 -37.00 -31.74
C SER A 701 37.09 -37.62 -30.37
N VAL A 702 35.98 -38.33 -30.21
CA VAL A 702 35.77 -39.17 -29.01
C VAL A 702 36.85 -40.25 -28.88
N ALA A 703 37.33 -40.80 -30.00
CA ALA A 703 38.36 -41.82 -30.02
C ALA A 703 39.68 -41.36 -29.38
N SER A 704 40.06 -40.09 -29.53
CA SER A 704 41.29 -39.55 -28.93
C SER A 704 41.25 -39.45 -27.40
N ILE A 705 40.06 -39.51 -26.79
CA ILE A 705 39.91 -39.48 -25.32
C ILE A 705 39.23 -40.75 -24.75
N ALA A 706 38.88 -41.72 -25.60
CA ALA A 706 38.13 -42.91 -25.20
C ALA A 706 38.80 -43.71 -24.07
N GLY A 707 40.14 -43.71 -24.02
CA GLY A 707 40.91 -44.36 -22.96
C GLY A 707 40.92 -43.63 -21.62
N LEU A 708 40.42 -42.38 -21.57
CA LEU A 708 40.37 -41.50 -20.40
C LEU A 708 38.97 -41.40 -19.79
N VAL A 709 37.93 -41.47 -20.61
CA VAL A 709 36.52 -41.37 -20.19
C VAL A 709 36.07 -42.60 -19.40
N GLY A 710 35.32 -42.42 -18.30
CA GLY A 710 34.69 -43.54 -17.58
C GLY A 710 35.60 -44.33 -16.63
N ARG A 711 36.81 -43.83 -16.31
CA ARG A 711 37.71 -44.48 -15.34
C ARG A 711 37.31 -44.17 -13.89
N GLY A 712 36.41 -44.96 -13.30
CA GLY A 712 36.09 -44.87 -11.85
C GLY A 712 34.76 -44.16 -11.53
N ALA A 713 34.52 -43.88 -10.24
CA ALA A 713 33.26 -43.33 -9.74
C ALA A 713 33.15 -41.79 -9.87
N GLY A 714 33.38 -41.26 -11.07
CA GLY A 714 33.30 -39.83 -11.38
C GLY A 714 32.07 -39.44 -12.21
N PHE A 715 31.74 -38.15 -12.23
CA PHE A 715 30.81 -37.57 -13.21
C PHE A 715 31.55 -37.37 -14.53
N ASP A 716 30.97 -37.83 -15.63
CA ASP A 716 31.41 -37.57 -17.00
C ASP A 716 30.22 -37.13 -17.86
N GLU A 717 30.35 -35.99 -18.53
CA GLU A 717 29.42 -35.51 -19.55
C GLU A 717 30.20 -35.33 -20.85
N LEU A 718 29.77 -36.05 -21.89
CA LEU A 718 30.41 -36.04 -23.20
C LEU A 718 29.43 -35.50 -24.24
N LEU A 719 29.84 -34.42 -24.90
CA LEU A 719 29.07 -33.75 -25.93
C LEU A 719 29.83 -33.83 -27.24
N THR A 720 29.12 -34.08 -28.34
CA THR A 720 29.71 -34.26 -29.68
C THR A 720 29.00 -33.37 -30.68
N ASP A 721 29.72 -33.01 -31.75
CA ASP A 721 29.11 -32.44 -32.95
C ASP A 721 29.10 -33.43 -34.11
N GLY A 722 28.50 -33.01 -35.24
CA GLY A 722 28.38 -33.85 -36.44
C GLY A 722 29.71 -34.14 -37.13
N ASP A 723 30.77 -33.37 -36.85
CA ASP A 723 32.11 -33.57 -37.39
C ASP A 723 32.97 -34.50 -36.49
N GLY A 724 32.42 -34.93 -35.35
CA GLY A 724 33.06 -35.84 -34.42
C GLY A 724 33.88 -35.16 -33.31
N HIS A 725 34.02 -33.83 -33.32
CA HIS A 725 34.66 -33.11 -32.21
C HIS A 725 33.87 -33.34 -30.94
N CYS A 726 34.55 -33.31 -29.80
CA CYS A 726 33.87 -33.50 -28.53
C CYS A 726 34.38 -32.60 -27.42
N LEU A 727 33.44 -32.27 -26.53
CA LEU A 727 33.65 -31.61 -25.26
C LEU A 727 33.37 -32.63 -24.16
N TRP A 728 34.39 -32.94 -23.38
CA TRP A 728 34.32 -33.82 -22.22
C TRP A 728 34.44 -32.99 -20.94
N VAL A 729 33.42 -33.10 -20.10
CA VAL A 729 33.34 -32.47 -18.79
C VAL A 729 33.41 -33.54 -17.72
N SER A 730 34.40 -33.49 -16.85
CA SER A 730 34.62 -34.53 -15.84
C SER A 730 34.79 -33.97 -14.44
N SER A 731 34.38 -34.72 -13.41
CA SER A 731 34.77 -34.42 -12.02
C SER A 731 36.19 -34.87 -11.69
N GLN A 732 36.87 -35.54 -12.61
CA GLN A 732 38.23 -36.02 -12.42
C GLN A 732 39.25 -35.00 -12.90
N ALA A 733 40.36 -34.87 -12.17
CA ALA A 733 41.49 -34.10 -12.64
C ALA A 733 42.12 -34.83 -13.82
N VAL A 734 42.12 -34.18 -14.99
CA VAL A 734 42.70 -34.74 -16.22
C VAL A 734 44.12 -34.20 -16.39
N ALA A 735 45.10 -35.09 -16.46
CA ALA A 735 46.50 -34.79 -16.70
C ALA A 735 47.04 -35.69 -17.82
N ASN A 736 48.13 -35.27 -18.48
CA ASN A 736 48.79 -36.00 -19.58
C ASN A 736 47.84 -36.27 -20.76
N LEU A 737 47.33 -35.19 -21.36
CA LEU A 737 46.43 -35.26 -22.51
C LEU A 737 47.17 -35.71 -23.80
N PRO A 738 46.55 -36.54 -24.65
CA PRO A 738 47.10 -36.91 -25.96
C PRO A 738 47.29 -35.71 -26.90
N ASP A 739 48.16 -35.86 -27.89
CA ASP A 739 48.38 -34.83 -28.91
C ASP A 739 47.08 -34.45 -29.64
N GLY A 740 46.86 -33.15 -29.82
CA GLY A 740 45.64 -32.59 -30.42
C GLY A 740 44.45 -32.47 -29.46
N VAL A 741 44.54 -33.01 -28.23
CA VAL A 741 43.54 -32.81 -27.18
C VAL A 741 43.91 -31.61 -26.32
N ARG A 742 42.93 -30.73 -26.05
CA ARG A 742 43.13 -29.50 -25.30
C ARG A 742 42.40 -29.53 -23.96
N GLY A 743 43.14 -29.40 -22.88
CA GLY A 743 42.59 -29.18 -21.54
C GLY A 743 42.43 -27.69 -21.27
N LEU A 744 41.24 -27.27 -20.88
CA LEU A 744 40.96 -25.87 -20.50
C LEU A 744 41.00 -25.69 -18.97
N GLY A 745 41.53 -26.66 -18.23
CA GLY A 745 41.62 -26.63 -16.78
C GLY A 745 40.30 -26.97 -16.10
N VAL A 746 40.09 -26.41 -14.91
CA VAL A 746 38.95 -26.72 -14.04
C VAL A 746 38.12 -25.47 -13.80
N VAL A 747 36.82 -25.57 -14.08
CA VAL A 747 35.87 -24.47 -13.96
C VAL A 747 34.72 -24.80 -13.02
N PRO A 748 34.11 -23.79 -12.39
CA PRO A 748 32.79 -23.93 -11.82
C PRO A 748 31.81 -24.46 -12.87
N TRP A 749 31.12 -25.55 -12.54
CA TRP A 749 30.18 -26.20 -13.44
C TRP A 749 28.91 -26.57 -12.68
N SER A 750 27.79 -26.04 -13.16
CA SER A 750 26.47 -26.47 -12.69
C SER A 750 25.98 -27.61 -13.60
N PRO A 751 25.88 -28.86 -13.09
CA PRO A 751 25.30 -29.96 -13.87
C PRO A 751 23.80 -29.72 -14.01
N ARG A 752 23.30 -29.66 -15.25
CA ARG A 752 21.85 -29.64 -15.54
C ARG A 752 21.41 -30.66 -16.60
N THR A 753 22.24 -31.67 -16.90
CA THR A 753 21.94 -32.77 -17.85
C THR A 753 21.99 -34.13 -17.14
N PRO A 754 21.04 -35.07 -17.39
CA PRO A 754 21.12 -36.42 -16.82
C PRO A 754 22.39 -37.16 -17.28
N VAL A 755 23.06 -37.79 -16.31
CA VAL A 755 24.20 -38.68 -16.52
C VAL A 755 23.77 -39.89 -17.35
N VAL A 756 24.21 -39.99 -18.61
CA VAL A 756 24.17 -41.25 -19.36
C VAL A 756 25.35 -42.08 -18.90
N ARG A 757 25.09 -43.16 -18.15
CA ARG A 757 26.10 -44.19 -17.86
C ARG A 757 26.24 -45.09 -19.09
N PRO A 758 27.42 -45.20 -19.74
CA PRO A 758 27.67 -46.33 -20.63
C PRO A 758 27.66 -47.59 -19.78
N THR A 759 26.82 -48.56 -20.15
CA THR A 759 26.82 -49.90 -19.54
C THR A 759 27.95 -50.69 -20.17
N PRO A 760 28.92 -51.22 -19.40
CA PRO A 760 29.85 -52.21 -19.91
C PRO A 760 29.20 -53.60 -19.83
N GLY A 761 29.17 -54.30 -20.97
CA GLY A 761 29.13 -55.76 -20.99
C GLY A 761 30.50 -56.36 -20.71
#